data_AF-A0A6L8G8Q2-F1
#
_entry.id   AF-A0A6L8G8Q2-F1
#
_cell.length_a   1.000
_cell.length_b   1.000
_cell.length_c   1.000
_cell.angle_alpha   90.00
_cell.angle_beta   90.00
_cell.angle_gamma   90.00
#
_symmetry.space_group_name_H-M   'P 1'
#
loop_
_entity.id
_entity.type
_entity.pdbx_description
1 polymer ?
#
loop_
_entity_poly.entity_id
_entity_poly.type
_entity_poly.pdbx_seq_one_letter_code
_entity_poly.pdbx_strand_id
1 'polypeptide(L)'
;LGLTTYKVGQTFPLDMKGFHDWAEGLDLIVVVEEKRKLIEVQIKEAIFDDRRGRRVYGWYKGGAGGMHQEELFPTRFALDPAMIAEKIGSILVEEGRGTDRIKAGLKMVAAARAGDNAPDMAARLPYFCSGCPHNTSTKVPDGSRAYAGIGCHFMVQWMDRETTSYTHMGAEGANWIGEAPFSSRSHVFQNLGDGTYNHSGIQAIRAALAADVNITYKILYNDAVAMTGGQKNDGDLPPERIAHELLAMGVKSVAVVFDAKEAPDRSAFPGEVGWHERAQLPDVQARMAETAGVSAIIYIQTCAAEKRRRRKRGTFPDPDRRVFINTDICEGCGDCGIQSNCVSVIPVETEFGRKRAIDQSSCNKDYSCLDGFCPSFVTVTGGQPRKRAAVDLEIGELAAPKLPSINGTHNVVITGVGGTGVVTIGALLAMAAHLDGKAAGMMEMAGLAQKGGAVHIHCRIGNAPEDITAIRVAVGEADTLIGGDLVVSAGQKTLQLLKAGRTGGVVNVHETVTGDFTRDPDFRIPGDRLRLSLEAALRDGLACLDTFALAEATLGDSIYSNMVLLGASWQFGQLPLGRAAILRAIELNGARVNENVRAFEIGRWAAENADKAMRLAMSDVTRLPETLAEKVDVRARHLAAYQSQGLAKRYRDLVGQADDPALQEAIAKGYHKVLAYKDEFEVARLLSETRAKAEEVFDGNLKLTFHLAPPVLSGRDASGRARKRAFGAFAERVWPLLARLKWLRSTPFNPFGYSAERRMERKLIQQYEHDMSEVLADPGRNIDAAIALAESPLDVRGFGPVKEANAQKAAERRETLLRTFRDGVAAAASTAAE
;
A
#
# COMPACT_ATOMS: atom_id res chain seq x y z
N LEU A 1 -42.05 -12.59 -25.38
CA LEU A 1 -41.58 -11.24 -25.01
C LEU A 1 -41.44 -10.30 -26.22
N GLY A 2 -41.29 -10.81 -27.45
CA GLY A 2 -41.14 -9.97 -28.64
C GLY A 2 -39.78 -9.28 -28.70
N LEU A 3 -38.73 -9.94 -28.22
CA LEU A 3 -37.38 -9.39 -28.12
C LEU A 3 -36.48 -10.02 -29.18
N THR A 4 -35.63 -9.20 -29.76
CA THR A 4 -34.51 -9.61 -30.60
C THR A 4 -33.27 -8.83 -30.15
N THR A 5 -32.08 -9.37 -30.40
CA THR A 5 -30.81 -8.75 -30.01
C THR A 5 -29.91 -8.61 -31.23
N TYR A 6 -29.25 -7.47 -31.34
CA TYR A 6 -28.22 -7.23 -32.35
C TYR A 6 -26.87 -7.03 -31.65
N LYS A 7 -25.95 -7.98 -31.84
CA LYS A 7 -24.61 -7.90 -31.26
C LYS A 7 -23.68 -7.17 -32.22
N VAL A 8 -23.29 -5.95 -31.87
CA VAL A 8 -22.35 -5.15 -32.66
C VAL A 8 -20.94 -5.74 -32.54
N GLY A 9 -20.43 -6.32 -33.63
CA GLY A 9 -19.04 -6.81 -33.72
C GLY A 9 -18.03 -5.72 -34.07
N GLN A 10 -18.43 -4.75 -34.88
CA GLN A 10 -17.64 -3.58 -35.27
C GLN A 10 -18.36 -2.30 -34.83
N THR A 11 -17.79 -1.58 -33.88
CA THR A 11 -18.41 -0.41 -33.23
C THR A 11 -18.28 0.88 -34.05
N PHE A 12 -17.27 0.95 -34.94
CA PHE A 12 -17.11 2.04 -35.89
C PHE A 12 -16.32 1.60 -37.15
N PRO A 13 -16.77 1.99 -38.35
CA PRO A 13 -18.16 2.35 -38.65
C PRO A 13 -19.11 1.17 -38.38
N LEU A 14 -20.35 1.47 -37.99
CA LEU A 14 -21.43 0.48 -37.86
C LEU A 14 -21.86 -0.03 -39.25
N ASP A 15 -22.23 -1.31 -39.35
CA ASP A 15 -22.93 -1.83 -40.54
C ASP A 15 -24.35 -1.25 -40.61
N MET A 16 -24.46 -0.08 -41.25
CA MET A 16 -25.70 0.69 -41.32
C MET A 16 -26.82 -0.08 -42.04
N LYS A 17 -26.48 -0.85 -43.09
CA LYS A 17 -27.45 -1.61 -43.87
C LYS A 17 -27.97 -2.81 -43.07
N GLY A 18 -27.06 -3.64 -42.55
CA GLY A 18 -27.45 -4.80 -41.75
C GLY A 18 -28.22 -4.41 -40.49
N PHE A 19 -27.87 -3.28 -39.87
CA PHE A 19 -28.64 -2.73 -38.75
C PHE A 19 -30.02 -2.24 -39.17
N HIS A 20 -30.13 -1.49 -40.27
CA HIS A 20 -31.41 -1.00 -40.79
C HIS A 20 -32.38 -2.15 -41.09
N ASP A 21 -31.89 -3.19 -41.77
CA ASP A 21 -32.69 -4.38 -42.12
C ASP A 21 -33.16 -5.14 -40.86
N TRP A 22 -32.30 -5.28 -39.85
CA TRP A 22 -32.69 -5.88 -38.56
C TRP A 22 -33.68 -5.02 -37.76
N ALA A 23 -33.57 -3.70 -37.87
CA ALA A 23 -34.42 -2.75 -37.16
C ALA A 23 -35.84 -2.67 -37.74
N GLU A 24 -36.11 -3.28 -38.90
CA GLU A 24 -37.43 -3.29 -39.50
C GLU A 24 -38.45 -4.04 -38.61
N GLY A 25 -39.59 -3.40 -38.34
CA GLY A 25 -40.66 -3.97 -37.52
C GLY A 25 -40.47 -3.85 -36.00
N LEU A 26 -39.42 -3.18 -35.52
CA LEU A 26 -39.23 -2.92 -34.09
C LEU A 26 -39.96 -1.65 -33.64
N ASP A 27 -40.63 -1.68 -32.49
CA ASP A 27 -41.26 -0.49 -31.90
C ASP A 27 -40.26 0.38 -31.10
N LEU A 28 -39.30 -0.28 -30.45
CA LEU A 28 -38.31 0.32 -29.56
C LEU A 28 -36.96 -0.39 -29.68
N ILE A 29 -35.92 0.41 -29.88
CA ILE A 29 -34.53 -0.02 -29.86
C ILE A 29 -33.88 0.54 -28.60
N VAL A 30 -33.34 -0.34 -27.75
CA VAL A 30 -32.58 0.04 -26.56
C VAL A 30 -31.10 -0.16 -26.84
N VAL A 31 -30.33 0.91 -26.80
CA VAL A 31 -28.89 0.93 -27.03
C VAL A 31 -28.20 0.90 -25.68
N VAL A 32 -27.51 -0.21 -25.41
CA VAL A 32 -26.63 -0.36 -24.25
C VAL A 32 -25.21 -0.16 -24.75
N GLU A 33 -24.66 1.03 -24.53
CA GLU A 33 -23.27 1.36 -24.86
C GLU A 33 -22.59 2.05 -23.68
N GLU A 34 -21.31 1.75 -23.46
CA GLU A 34 -20.55 2.28 -22.35
C GLU A 34 -19.80 3.56 -22.76
N LYS A 35 -19.76 4.57 -21.86
CA LYS A 35 -19.13 5.88 -22.06
C LYS A 35 -19.87 6.76 -23.09
N ARG A 36 -19.13 7.53 -23.88
CA ARG A 36 -19.68 8.50 -24.84
C ARG A 36 -20.45 7.75 -25.94
N LYS A 37 -21.65 8.25 -26.25
CA LYS A 37 -22.49 7.79 -27.36
C LYS A 37 -21.73 7.76 -28.70
N LEU A 38 -21.44 6.56 -29.19
CA LEU A 38 -20.83 6.30 -30.48
C LEU A 38 -21.79 5.47 -31.36
N ILE A 39 -22.40 4.44 -30.78
CA ILE A 39 -23.32 3.53 -31.46
C ILE A 39 -24.70 4.19 -31.58
N GLU A 40 -25.21 4.84 -30.52
CA GLU A 40 -26.53 5.47 -30.54
C GLU A 40 -26.64 6.53 -31.65
N VAL A 41 -25.56 7.29 -31.89
CA VAL A 41 -25.52 8.32 -32.94
C VAL A 41 -25.64 7.66 -34.32
N GLN A 42 -24.85 6.61 -34.58
CA GLN A 42 -24.89 5.86 -35.83
C GLN A 42 -26.24 5.15 -36.03
N ILE A 43 -26.84 4.59 -34.97
CA ILE A 43 -28.18 3.98 -35.04
C ILE A 43 -29.25 5.00 -35.41
N LYS A 44 -29.22 6.18 -34.78
CA LYS A 44 -30.17 7.26 -35.07
C LYS A 44 -30.01 7.77 -36.50
N GLU A 45 -28.79 7.82 -37.01
CA GLU A 45 -28.47 8.15 -38.39
C GLU A 45 -28.95 7.06 -39.36
N ALA A 46 -28.72 5.78 -39.05
CA ALA A 46 -29.09 4.64 -39.90
C ALA A 46 -30.59 4.54 -40.20
N ILE A 47 -31.44 4.98 -39.26
CA ILE A 47 -32.91 4.95 -39.41
C ILE A 47 -33.52 6.35 -39.58
N PHE A 48 -32.70 7.38 -39.79
CA PHE A 48 -33.15 8.77 -39.77
C PHE A 48 -34.22 9.05 -40.84
N ASP A 49 -33.94 8.66 -42.08
CA ASP A 49 -34.82 8.93 -43.24
C ASP A 49 -36.06 8.04 -43.29
N ASP A 50 -36.05 6.89 -42.60
CA ASP A 50 -37.17 5.96 -42.53
C ASP A 50 -37.46 5.62 -41.07
N ARG A 51 -37.83 6.58 -40.22
CA ARG A 51 -37.99 6.24 -38.80
C ARG A 51 -39.23 5.39 -38.51
N ARG A 52 -40.32 5.51 -39.28
CA ARG A 52 -41.61 4.80 -39.09
C ARG A 52 -42.10 4.69 -37.63
N GLY A 53 -41.87 5.71 -36.81
CA GLY A 53 -42.25 5.70 -35.40
C GLY A 53 -41.31 4.93 -34.45
N ARG A 54 -40.24 4.30 -34.96
CA ARG A 54 -39.20 3.63 -34.15
C ARG A 54 -38.63 4.56 -33.08
N ARG A 55 -38.76 4.17 -31.83
CA ARG A 55 -38.12 4.86 -30.69
C ARG A 55 -36.72 4.29 -30.48
N VAL A 56 -35.79 5.16 -30.11
CA VAL A 56 -34.42 4.77 -29.74
C VAL A 56 -34.14 5.32 -28.36
N TYR A 57 -33.95 4.44 -27.40
CA TYR A 57 -33.49 4.79 -26.06
C TYR A 57 -32.02 4.39 -25.95
N GLY A 58 -31.16 5.34 -25.60
CA GLY A 58 -29.75 5.08 -25.33
C GLY A 58 -29.39 5.74 -24.02
N TRP A 59 -28.53 6.76 -24.03
CA TRP A 59 -28.17 7.45 -22.79
C TRP A 59 -29.33 8.18 -22.09
N TYR A 60 -30.44 8.41 -22.79
CA TYR A 60 -31.66 9.02 -22.26
C TYR A 60 -32.92 8.39 -22.88
N LYS A 61 -34.07 8.58 -22.22
CA LYS A 61 -35.39 8.31 -22.78
C LYS A 61 -35.93 9.56 -23.49
N GLY A 62 -36.42 9.42 -24.74
CA GLY A 62 -37.15 10.47 -25.46
C GLY A 62 -36.56 10.93 -26.80
N GLY A 63 -37.31 11.76 -27.55
CA GLY A 63 -36.90 12.36 -28.82
C GLY A 63 -36.07 13.64 -28.67
N ALA A 64 -35.46 14.12 -29.76
CA ALA A 64 -34.76 15.41 -29.77
C ALA A 64 -35.77 16.55 -29.46
N GLY A 65 -35.50 17.36 -28.43
CA GLY A 65 -36.31 18.55 -28.08
C GLY A 65 -37.06 18.53 -26.74
N GLY A 66 -37.01 17.46 -25.94
CA GLY A 66 -37.62 17.43 -24.60
C GLY A 66 -36.75 18.08 -23.52
N MET A 67 -37.29 19.05 -22.77
CA MET A 67 -36.58 19.84 -21.74
C MET A 67 -36.27 19.12 -20.42
N HIS A 68 -36.63 17.84 -20.26
CA HIS A 68 -36.19 17.02 -19.12
C HIS A 68 -35.83 15.62 -19.60
N GLN A 69 -34.53 15.33 -19.65
CA GLN A 69 -34.00 14.03 -20.06
C GLN A 69 -33.60 13.26 -18.81
N GLU A 70 -34.38 12.25 -18.44
CA GLU A 70 -33.92 11.25 -17.49
C GLU A 70 -32.75 10.49 -18.14
N GLU A 71 -31.56 10.58 -17.53
CA GLU A 71 -30.40 9.77 -17.92
C GLU A 71 -30.73 8.29 -17.68
N LEU A 72 -30.82 7.53 -18.78
CA LEU A 72 -31.15 6.11 -18.75
C LEU A 72 -29.90 5.28 -18.50
N PHE A 73 -28.90 5.43 -19.37
CA PHE A 73 -27.57 4.85 -19.23
C PHE A 73 -26.55 5.99 -19.13
N PRO A 74 -25.72 6.04 -18.08
CA PRO A 74 -24.79 7.13 -17.91
C PRO A 74 -23.76 7.19 -19.04
N THR A 75 -23.52 8.40 -19.57
CA THR A 75 -22.50 8.63 -20.62
C THR A 75 -21.07 8.71 -20.08
N ARG A 76 -20.94 8.53 -18.76
CA ARG A 76 -19.72 8.61 -17.97
C ARG A 76 -19.62 7.36 -17.08
N PHE A 77 -18.39 6.99 -16.74
CA PHE A 77 -18.09 5.77 -15.97
C PHE A 77 -18.51 4.49 -16.70
N ALA A 78 -18.40 3.36 -16.01
CA ALA A 78 -18.78 2.04 -16.52
C ALA A 78 -20.25 1.74 -16.25
N LEU A 79 -20.90 1.00 -17.16
CA LEU A 79 -22.24 0.50 -16.93
C LEU A 79 -22.18 -0.75 -16.03
N ASP A 80 -22.99 -0.74 -14.98
CA ASP A 80 -23.09 -1.86 -14.06
C ASP A 80 -24.14 -2.88 -14.53
N PRO A 81 -23.88 -4.21 -14.54
CA PRO A 81 -24.86 -5.20 -14.96
C PRO A 81 -26.20 -5.14 -14.19
N ALA A 82 -26.17 -4.80 -12.89
CA ALA A 82 -27.39 -4.64 -12.11
C ALA A 82 -28.14 -3.38 -12.53
N MET A 83 -27.43 -2.28 -12.84
CA MET A 83 -28.03 -1.09 -13.44
C MET A 83 -28.69 -1.42 -14.78
N ILE A 84 -27.99 -2.16 -15.65
CA ILE A 84 -28.52 -2.55 -16.96
C ILE A 84 -29.78 -3.40 -16.79
N ALA A 85 -29.73 -4.41 -15.92
CA ALA A 85 -30.87 -5.28 -15.62
C ALA A 85 -32.06 -4.48 -15.06
N GLU A 86 -31.81 -3.53 -14.16
CA GLU A 86 -32.83 -2.65 -13.59
C GLU A 86 -33.49 -1.79 -14.69
N LYS A 87 -32.68 -1.08 -15.49
CA LYS A 87 -33.19 -0.18 -16.53
C LYS A 87 -33.91 -0.94 -17.64
N ILE A 88 -33.38 -2.06 -18.11
CA ILE A 88 -34.06 -2.92 -19.10
C ILE A 88 -35.33 -3.52 -18.50
N GLY A 89 -35.28 -4.03 -17.27
CA GLY A 89 -36.46 -4.60 -16.61
C GLY A 89 -37.59 -3.57 -16.45
N SER A 90 -37.26 -2.35 -16.06
CA SER A 90 -38.22 -1.24 -15.98
C SER A 90 -38.83 -0.91 -17.35
N ILE A 91 -38.02 -0.85 -18.42
CA ILE A 91 -38.52 -0.66 -19.79
C ILE A 91 -39.47 -1.80 -20.19
N LEU A 92 -39.14 -3.05 -19.89
CA LEU A 92 -40.02 -4.19 -20.20
C LEU A 92 -41.35 -4.09 -19.44
N VAL A 93 -41.35 -3.60 -18.21
CA VAL A 93 -42.59 -3.37 -17.45
C VAL A 93 -43.41 -2.22 -18.06
N GLU A 94 -42.77 -1.10 -18.41
CA GLU A 94 -43.39 0.07 -19.05
C GLU A 94 -44.05 -0.29 -20.39
N GLU A 95 -43.37 -1.11 -21.20
CA GLU A 95 -43.86 -1.58 -22.52
C GLU A 95 -44.86 -2.76 -22.41
N GLY A 96 -45.40 -3.03 -21.22
CA GLY A 96 -46.43 -4.06 -21.00
C GLY A 96 -45.92 -5.50 -21.12
N ARG A 97 -44.61 -5.73 -21.03
CA ARG A 97 -43.94 -7.05 -21.11
C ARG A 97 -43.44 -7.58 -19.76
N GLY A 98 -43.83 -6.94 -18.65
CA GLY A 98 -43.40 -7.30 -17.29
C GLY A 98 -44.02 -8.59 -16.74
N THR A 99 -43.31 -9.71 -16.86
CA THR A 99 -43.68 -10.99 -16.24
C THR A 99 -43.37 -11.02 -14.74
N ASP A 100 -43.95 -11.98 -14.00
CA ASP A 100 -43.66 -12.16 -12.57
C ASP A 100 -42.18 -12.43 -12.31
N ARG A 101 -41.52 -13.16 -13.22
CA ARG A 101 -40.08 -13.41 -13.17
C ARG A 101 -39.26 -12.12 -13.31
N ILE A 102 -39.65 -11.21 -14.21
CA ILE A 102 -38.98 -9.90 -14.37
C ILE A 102 -39.16 -9.06 -13.11
N LYS A 103 -40.39 -8.98 -12.58
CA LYS A 103 -40.70 -8.23 -11.35
C LYS A 103 -39.95 -8.78 -10.14
N ALA A 104 -39.86 -10.10 -10.01
CA ALA A 104 -39.06 -10.75 -8.96
C ALA A 104 -37.56 -10.44 -9.11
N GLY A 105 -37.02 -10.51 -10.33
CA GLY A 105 -35.63 -10.14 -10.62
C GLY A 105 -35.32 -8.68 -10.26
N LEU A 106 -36.22 -7.75 -10.60
CA LEU A 106 -36.08 -6.33 -10.21
C LEU A 106 -36.05 -6.14 -8.69
N LYS A 107 -36.92 -6.84 -7.94
CA LYS A 107 -36.89 -6.81 -6.47
C LYS A 107 -35.56 -7.33 -5.92
N MET A 108 -35.01 -8.40 -6.51
CA MET A 108 -33.70 -8.94 -6.11
C MET A 108 -32.58 -7.92 -6.35
N VAL A 109 -32.58 -7.27 -7.52
CA VAL A 109 -31.60 -6.22 -7.87
C VAL A 109 -31.70 -5.02 -6.93
N ALA A 110 -32.92 -4.59 -6.59
CA ALA A 110 -33.14 -3.48 -5.66
C ALA A 110 -32.66 -3.81 -4.23
N ALA A 111 -32.94 -5.02 -3.74
CA ALA A 111 -32.48 -5.48 -2.42
C ALA A 111 -30.95 -5.56 -2.35
N ALA A 112 -30.31 -6.00 -3.44
CA ALA A 112 -28.84 -6.01 -3.58
C ALA A 112 -28.24 -4.60 -3.49
N ARG A 113 -28.83 -3.60 -4.17
CA ARG A 113 -28.36 -2.21 -4.15
C ARG A 113 -28.51 -1.52 -2.78
N ALA A 114 -29.53 -1.88 -2.00
CA ALA A 114 -29.74 -1.27 -0.68
C ALA A 114 -28.59 -1.54 0.31
N GLY A 115 -27.79 -2.59 0.10
CA GLY A 115 -26.61 -2.92 0.89
C GLY A 115 -25.33 -2.16 0.52
N ASP A 116 -25.34 -1.34 -0.54
CA ASP A 116 -24.13 -0.73 -1.15
C ASP A 116 -23.61 0.53 -0.42
N ASN A 117 -24.34 1.04 0.58
CA ASN A 117 -24.01 2.31 1.25
C ASN A 117 -23.10 2.18 2.48
N ALA A 118 -22.65 0.98 2.85
CA ALA A 118 -21.75 0.82 4.00
C ALA A 118 -20.32 1.29 3.62
N PRO A 119 -19.66 2.11 4.46
CA PRO A 119 -18.27 2.49 4.20
C PRO A 119 -17.33 1.29 4.43
N ASP A 120 -16.25 1.21 3.64
CA ASP A 120 -15.18 0.24 3.88
C ASP A 120 -14.49 0.52 5.22
N MET A 121 -14.25 -0.54 6.01
CA MET A 121 -13.59 -0.41 7.32
C MET A 121 -12.10 -0.06 7.20
N ALA A 122 -11.48 -0.43 6.08
CA ALA A 122 -10.11 -0.11 5.72
C ALA A 122 -9.98 -0.10 4.19
N ALA A 123 -9.21 0.84 3.65
CA ALA A 123 -8.99 0.96 2.21
C ALA A 123 -7.59 0.49 1.81
N ARG A 124 -7.49 -0.22 0.68
CA ARG A 124 -6.21 -0.64 0.08
C ARG A 124 -5.89 0.24 -1.13
N LEU A 125 -5.43 1.47 -0.87
CA LEU A 125 -5.10 2.42 -1.93
C LEU A 125 -3.80 2.04 -2.67
N PRO A 126 -3.72 2.25 -3.99
CA PRO A 126 -2.48 2.09 -4.73
C PRO A 126 -1.35 2.93 -4.14
N TYR A 127 -0.15 2.35 -4.04
CA TYR A 127 1.01 2.98 -3.42
C TYR A 127 2.34 2.76 -4.15
N PHE A 128 3.31 3.66 -3.96
CA PHE A 128 4.61 3.54 -4.61
C PHE A 128 5.35 2.28 -4.17
N CYS A 129 6.01 1.60 -5.12
CA CYS A 129 6.86 0.45 -4.81
C CYS A 129 7.97 0.84 -3.83
N SER A 130 8.49 -0.12 -3.08
CA SER A 130 9.69 0.07 -2.26
C SER A 130 10.85 0.61 -3.10
N GLY A 131 11.45 1.72 -2.69
CA GLY A 131 12.53 2.37 -3.44
C GLY A 131 12.11 2.97 -4.79
N CYS A 132 10.83 3.30 -4.98
CA CYS A 132 10.33 3.92 -6.21
C CYS A 132 10.96 5.31 -6.42
N PRO A 133 11.41 5.65 -7.65
CA PRO A 133 11.90 6.98 -7.95
C PRO A 133 10.85 8.08 -7.71
N HIS A 134 9.56 7.76 -7.85
CA HIS A 134 8.45 8.68 -7.56
C HIS A 134 8.43 9.17 -6.11
N ASN A 135 8.97 8.40 -5.15
CA ASN A 135 9.02 8.80 -3.75
C ASN A 135 9.79 10.11 -3.55
N THR A 136 10.86 10.32 -4.34
CA THR A 136 11.63 11.57 -4.35
C THR A 136 11.13 12.51 -5.45
N SER A 137 10.83 11.99 -6.64
CA SER A 137 10.51 12.84 -7.80
C SER A 137 9.27 13.69 -7.60
N THR A 138 8.24 13.22 -6.88
CA THR A 138 6.99 13.98 -6.75
C THR A 138 6.95 14.92 -5.53
N LYS A 139 8.02 14.98 -4.71
CA LYS A 139 8.16 16.02 -3.68
C LYS A 139 8.45 17.37 -4.35
N VAL A 140 7.89 18.44 -3.81
CA VAL A 140 8.14 19.83 -4.24
C VAL A 140 8.62 20.67 -3.04
N PRO A 141 9.29 21.81 -3.27
CA PRO A 141 9.68 22.71 -2.18
C PRO A 141 8.48 23.21 -1.37
N ASP A 142 8.70 23.54 -0.10
CA ASP A 142 7.65 24.08 0.76
C ASP A 142 7.01 25.33 0.14
N GLY A 143 5.69 25.42 0.23
CA GLY A 143 4.92 26.49 -0.40
C GLY A 143 4.79 26.39 -1.93
N SER A 144 5.41 25.42 -2.60
CA SER A 144 5.21 25.12 -4.02
C SER A 144 4.01 24.21 -4.25
N ARG A 145 3.56 24.10 -5.51
CA ARG A 145 2.48 23.19 -5.92
C ARG A 145 2.87 22.44 -7.17
N ALA A 146 2.47 21.18 -7.27
CA ALA A 146 2.56 20.39 -8.49
C ALA A 146 1.19 19.93 -9.01
N TYR A 147 1.14 19.59 -10.30
CA TYR A 147 0.10 18.75 -10.88
C TYR A 147 0.58 17.30 -11.02
N ALA A 148 -0.35 16.36 -10.90
CA ALA A 148 -0.06 14.96 -11.17
C ALA A 148 0.02 14.69 -12.68
N GLY A 149 0.93 13.82 -13.08
CA GLY A 149 0.95 13.22 -14.41
C GLY A 149 0.19 11.90 -14.45
N ILE A 150 0.03 11.32 -15.64
CA ILE A 150 -0.57 10.00 -15.82
C ILE A 150 0.36 8.87 -15.35
N GLY A 151 -0.21 7.67 -15.11
CA GLY A 151 0.51 6.48 -14.66
C GLY A 151 0.79 6.52 -13.16
N CYS A 152 1.98 6.08 -12.74
CA CYS A 152 2.34 6.11 -11.33
C CYS A 152 2.33 7.54 -10.74
N HIS A 153 2.57 8.58 -11.53
CA HIS A 153 2.48 9.97 -11.06
C HIS A 153 1.10 10.33 -10.48
N PHE A 154 0.03 9.70 -10.96
CA PHE A 154 -1.33 9.94 -10.46
C PHE A 154 -1.51 9.50 -9.00
N MET A 155 -0.76 8.48 -8.57
CA MET A 155 -0.89 7.88 -7.24
C MET A 155 -0.55 8.86 -6.11
N VAL A 156 0.16 9.93 -6.44
CA VAL A 156 0.47 11.03 -5.53
C VAL A 156 -0.77 11.69 -4.95
N GLN A 157 -1.93 11.62 -5.64
CA GLN A 157 -3.21 12.18 -5.19
C GLN A 157 -3.73 11.53 -3.90
N TRP A 158 -3.26 10.32 -3.58
CA TRP A 158 -3.63 9.61 -2.35
C TRP A 158 -2.56 9.72 -1.25
N MET A 159 -1.56 10.58 -1.47
CA MET A 159 -0.44 10.79 -0.57
C MET A 159 -0.50 12.21 -0.01
N ASP A 160 0.11 12.40 1.16
CA ASP A 160 0.21 13.72 1.79
C ASP A 160 1.32 14.53 1.11
N ARG A 161 0.99 15.13 -0.04
CA ARG A 161 1.90 15.93 -0.86
C ARG A 161 1.14 17.09 -1.51
N GLU A 162 1.85 18.19 -1.75
CA GLU A 162 1.38 19.37 -2.48
C GLU A 162 1.27 19.13 -4.01
N THR A 163 0.69 18.01 -4.41
CA THR A 163 0.38 17.68 -5.80
C THR A 163 -1.12 17.53 -5.96
N THR A 164 -1.77 18.56 -6.50
CA THR A 164 -3.22 18.63 -6.58
C THR A 164 -3.66 18.71 -8.04
N SER A 165 -4.79 18.08 -8.35
CA SER A 165 -5.34 18.00 -9.71
C SER A 165 -4.49 17.19 -10.71
N TYR A 166 -5.11 16.84 -11.82
CA TYR A 166 -4.58 16.02 -12.90
C TYR A 166 -5.34 16.33 -14.19
N THR A 167 -4.82 15.86 -15.31
CA THR A 167 -5.46 15.96 -16.62
C THR A 167 -5.22 14.70 -17.44
N HIS A 168 -5.80 14.62 -18.63
CA HIS A 168 -5.63 13.49 -19.53
C HIS A 168 -4.21 13.46 -20.13
N MET A 169 -3.79 12.28 -20.59
CA MET A 169 -2.48 12.07 -21.19
C MET A 169 -2.26 12.99 -22.40
N GLY A 170 -1.16 13.73 -22.41
CA GLY A 170 -0.77 14.68 -23.46
C GLY A 170 -1.13 16.13 -23.16
N ALA A 171 -1.93 16.39 -22.12
CA ALA A 171 -2.28 17.74 -21.68
C ALA A 171 -1.62 18.12 -20.35
N GLU A 172 -0.73 17.28 -19.80
CA GLU A 172 -0.02 17.55 -18.54
C GLU A 172 0.61 18.95 -18.54
N GLY A 173 0.15 19.82 -17.64
CA GLY A 173 0.63 21.19 -17.45
C GLY A 173 -0.18 22.23 -18.23
N ALA A 174 -0.95 21.83 -19.24
CA ALA A 174 -1.73 22.75 -20.06
C ALA A 174 -2.87 23.43 -19.27
N ASN A 175 -3.34 22.82 -18.20
CA ASN A 175 -4.30 23.44 -17.29
C ASN A 175 -3.74 24.70 -16.60
N TRP A 176 -2.42 24.80 -16.42
CA TRP A 176 -1.79 26.02 -15.90
C TRP A 176 -1.92 27.20 -16.84
N ILE A 177 -1.96 26.98 -18.15
CA ILE A 177 -2.12 28.05 -19.15
C ILE A 177 -3.41 28.83 -18.89
N GLY A 178 -4.50 28.14 -18.55
CA GLY A 178 -5.77 28.76 -18.20
C GLY A 178 -5.83 29.28 -16.75
N GLU A 179 -5.09 28.65 -15.82
CA GLU A 179 -5.12 29.00 -14.40
C GLU A 179 -4.23 30.20 -14.06
N ALA A 180 -3.05 30.31 -14.68
CA ALA A 180 -2.02 31.30 -14.35
C ALA A 180 -2.53 32.76 -14.34
N PRO A 181 -3.35 33.23 -15.30
CA PRO A 181 -3.83 34.61 -15.31
C PRO A 181 -4.73 34.98 -14.12
N PHE A 182 -5.30 33.99 -13.43
CA PHE A 182 -6.23 34.16 -12.32
C PHE A 182 -5.66 33.72 -10.97
N SER A 183 -4.37 33.34 -10.93
CA SER A 183 -3.71 32.83 -9.73
C SER A 183 -2.84 33.90 -9.08
N SER A 184 -2.81 33.94 -7.74
CA SER A 184 -1.82 34.72 -6.98
C SER A 184 -0.45 34.01 -6.93
N ARG A 185 -0.39 32.73 -7.33
CA ARG A 185 0.83 31.94 -7.42
C ARG A 185 1.51 32.20 -8.75
N SER A 186 2.82 32.43 -8.72
CA SER A 186 3.60 32.76 -9.91
C SER A 186 4.12 31.56 -10.68
N HIS A 187 4.15 30.36 -10.09
CA HIS A 187 4.81 29.16 -10.66
C HIS A 187 4.18 27.86 -10.16
N VAL A 188 4.21 26.83 -11.00
CA VAL A 188 3.83 25.44 -10.66
C VAL A 188 4.80 24.42 -11.24
N PHE A 189 4.84 23.23 -10.64
CA PHE A 189 5.52 22.06 -11.17
C PHE A 189 4.54 21.12 -11.91
N GLN A 190 4.97 20.50 -13.00
CA GLN A 190 4.22 19.42 -13.66
C GLN A 190 5.03 18.13 -13.63
N ASN A 191 4.52 17.10 -12.94
CA ASN A 191 5.14 15.78 -13.02
C ASN A 191 4.80 15.12 -14.36
N LEU A 192 5.80 14.58 -15.05
CA LEU A 192 5.64 13.94 -16.36
C LEU A 192 6.52 12.68 -16.45
N GLY A 193 6.00 11.61 -17.04
CA GLY A 193 6.81 10.40 -17.32
C GLY A 193 7.44 10.46 -18.70
N ASP A 194 8.58 9.81 -18.89
CA ASP A 194 9.26 9.58 -20.17
C ASP A 194 8.33 8.97 -21.25
N GLY A 195 7.53 7.96 -20.90
CA GLY A 195 6.56 7.37 -21.83
C GLY A 195 5.49 8.37 -22.29
N THR A 196 4.96 9.19 -21.38
CA THR A 196 3.99 10.23 -21.77
C THR A 196 4.64 11.35 -22.55
N TYR A 197 5.85 11.78 -22.17
CA TYR A 197 6.62 12.78 -22.90
C TYR A 197 6.73 12.40 -24.38
N ASN A 198 7.12 11.14 -24.65
CA ASN A 198 7.28 10.59 -25.99
C ASN A 198 5.95 10.48 -26.75
N HIS A 199 4.89 10.00 -26.09
CA HIS A 199 3.59 9.79 -26.74
C HIS A 199 2.90 11.10 -27.16
N SER A 200 2.76 12.05 -26.22
CA SER A 200 2.01 13.30 -26.49
C SER A 200 2.34 14.47 -25.56
N GLY A 201 3.01 14.24 -24.44
CA GLY A 201 3.32 15.26 -23.42
C GLY A 201 4.24 16.37 -23.93
N ILE A 202 5.07 16.10 -24.94
CA ILE A 202 5.90 17.13 -25.59
C ILE A 202 5.07 18.29 -26.16
N GLN A 203 3.84 18.04 -26.63
CA GLN A 203 2.97 19.10 -27.16
C GLN A 203 2.47 20.04 -26.07
N ALA A 204 2.23 19.54 -24.86
CA ALA A 204 1.86 20.39 -23.72
C ALA A 204 3.01 21.35 -23.33
N ILE A 205 4.26 20.90 -23.40
CA ILE A 205 5.44 21.75 -23.15
C ILE A 205 5.53 22.86 -24.21
N ARG A 206 5.28 22.55 -25.49
CA ARG A 206 5.23 23.56 -26.57
C ARG A 206 4.10 24.58 -26.34
N ALA A 207 2.93 24.12 -25.91
CA ALA A 207 1.81 25.00 -25.59
C ALA A 207 2.15 25.94 -24.42
N ALA A 208 2.82 25.44 -23.38
CA ALA A 208 3.27 26.27 -22.26
C ALA A 208 4.31 27.31 -22.68
N LEU A 209 5.24 26.95 -23.56
CA LEU A 209 6.21 27.89 -24.14
C LEU A 209 5.53 28.99 -24.96
N ALA A 210 4.56 28.61 -25.80
CA ALA A 210 3.79 29.56 -26.61
C ALA A 210 2.94 30.51 -25.76
N ALA A 211 2.46 30.04 -24.60
CA ALA A 211 1.69 30.83 -23.66
C ALA A 211 2.55 31.70 -22.71
N ASP A 212 3.87 31.56 -22.74
CA ASP A 212 4.83 32.28 -21.88
C ASP A 212 4.48 32.19 -20.38
N VAL A 213 4.10 31.00 -19.91
CA VAL A 213 3.77 30.76 -18.50
C VAL A 213 4.95 30.22 -17.72
N ASN A 214 5.03 30.58 -16.44
CA ASN A 214 6.04 30.09 -15.51
C ASN A 214 5.68 28.69 -15.01
N ILE A 215 6.36 27.66 -15.51
CA ILE A 215 6.11 26.27 -15.15
C ILE A 215 7.39 25.45 -15.26
N THR A 216 7.61 24.52 -14.32
CA THR A 216 8.70 23.54 -14.41
C THR A 216 8.17 22.14 -14.67
N TYR A 217 8.57 21.56 -15.80
CA TYR A 217 8.28 20.17 -16.12
C TYR A 217 9.30 19.24 -15.46
N LYS A 218 8.83 18.32 -14.62
CA LYS A 218 9.64 17.29 -13.95
C LYS A 218 9.46 15.97 -14.69
N ILE A 219 10.34 15.72 -15.64
CA ILE A 219 10.33 14.54 -16.49
C ILE A 219 11.10 13.43 -15.79
N LEU A 220 10.38 12.46 -15.24
CA LEU A 220 11.00 11.26 -14.68
C LEU A 220 11.30 10.25 -15.80
N TYR A 221 12.58 10.06 -16.08
CA TYR A 221 13.08 9.00 -16.93
C TYR A 221 13.33 7.75 -16.09
N ASN A 222 12.51 6.71 -16.29
CA ASN A 222 12.56 5.49 -15.49
C ASN A 222 12.75 4.21 -16.32
N ASP A 223 12.91 4.34 -17.64
CA ASP A 223 13.24 3.26 -18.58
C ASP A 223 12.17 2.14 -18.63
N ALA A 224 10.93 2.42 -18.21
CA ALA A 224 9.83 1.47 -18.26
C ALA A 224 8.46 2.18 -18.30
N VAL A 225 7.59 1.76 -19.22
CA VAL A 225 6.21 2.23 -19.21
C VAL A 225 5.51 1.70 -17.95
N ALA A 226 4.98 2.62 -17.15
CA ALA A 226 4.32 2.27 -15.91
C ALA A 226 3.11 1.35 -16.19
N MET A 227 2.89 0.36 -15.32
CA MET A 227 1.73 -0.56 -15.36
C MET A 227 1.61 -1.49 -16.57
N THR A 228 2.62 -1.58 -17.44
CA THR A 228 2.59 -2.49 -18.61
C THR A 228 3.32 -3.82 -18.39
N GLY A 229 3.75 -4.08 -17.16
CA GLY A 229 4.59 -5.24 -16.89
C GLY A 229 6.00 -5.14 -17.48
N GLY A 230 6.56 -3.93 -17.61
CA GLY A 230 7.97 -3.70 -17.96
C GLY A 230 8.25 -3.52 -19.46
N GLN A 231 7.24 -3.10 -20.23
CA GLN A 231 7.48 -2.68 -21.61
C GLN A 231 8.38 -1.44 -21.61
N LYS A 232 9.31 -1.39 -22.56
CA LYS A 232 10.12 -0.19 -22.81
C LYS A 232 9.25 0.89 -23.46
N ASN A 233 9.72 2.13 -23.39
CA ASN A 233 9.14 3.20 -24.18
C ASN A 233 9.37 2.90 -25.68
N ASP A 234 8.36 3.13 -26.52
CA ASP A 234 8.49 2.97 -27.97
C ASP A 234 9.38 4.09 -28.54
N GLY A 235 10.11 3.81 -29.63
CA GLY A 235 10.89 4.84 -30.34
C GLY A 235 12.27 5.18 -29.78
N ASP A 236 12.75 4.43 -28.78
CA ASP A 236 14.12 4.51 -28.24
C ASP A 236 14.54 5.97 -27.91
N LEU A 237 13.86 6.54 -26.92
CA LEU A 237 14.04 7.92 -26.47
C LEU A 237 14.88 7.97 -25.18
N PRO A 238 16.22 7.96 -25.26
CA PRO A 238 17.08 8.03 -24.08
C PRO A 238 17.09 9.44 -23.47
N PRO A 239 17.55 9.62 -22.21
CA PRO A 239 17.43 10.89 -21.50
C PRO A 239 18.20 12.05 -22.16
N GLU A 240 19.33 11.78 -22.82
CA GLU A 240 20.07 12.78 -23.58
C GLU A 240 19.26 13.34 -24.75
N ARG A 241 18.44 12.51 -25.40
CA ARG A 241 17.59 12.94 -26.51
C ARG A 241 16.46 13.83 -26.04
N ILE A 242 15.88 13.54 -24.87
CA ILE A 242 14.92 14.43 -24.20
C ILE A 242 15.57 15.80 -23.94
N ALA A 243 16.82 15.83 -23.47
CA ALA A 243 17.55 17.08 -23.24
C ALA A 243 17.74 17.89 -24.54
N HIS A 244 18.19 17.24 -25.62
CA HIS A 244 18.32 17.89 -26.94
C HIS A 244 16.98 18.44 -27.44
N GLU A 245 15.89 17.67 -27.32
CA GLU A 245 14.56 18.09 -27.76
C GLU A 245 14.03 19.29 -26.96
N LEU A 246 14.21 19.31 -25.64
CA LEU A 246 13.81 20.42 -24.77
C LEU A 246 14.55 21.73 -25.09
N LEU A 247 15.86 21.66 -25.33
CA LEU A 247 16.63 22.84 -25.73
C LEU A 247 16.22 23.31 -27.14
N ALA A 248 16.07 22.38 -28.09
CA ALA A 248 15.70 22.70 -29.47
C ALA A 248 14.31 23.36 -29.58
N MET A 249 13.37 23.02 -28.71
CA MET A 249 12.05 23.65 -28.67
C MET A 249 12.02 25.00 -27.92
N GLY A 250 13.11 25.39 -27.24
CA GLY A 250 13.27 26.70 -26.62
C GLY A 250 13.20 26.74 -25.08
N VAL A 251 13.24 25.60 -24.39
CA VAL A 251 13.35 25.56 -22.91
C VAL A 251 14.76 25.97 -22.51
N LYS A 252 14.94 27.16 -21.94
CA LYS A 252 16.28 27.72 -21.65
C LYS A 252 16.94 27.13 -20.40
N SER A 253 16.15 26.68 -19.43
CA SER A 253 16.64 26.17 -18.14
C SER A 253 16.32 24.69 -18.03
N VAL A 254 17.32 23.84 -18.29
CA VAL A 254 17.23 22.38 -18.20
C VAL A 254 18.25 21.85 -17.19
N ALA A 255 17.77 21.09 -16.20
CA ALA A 255 18.61 20.41 -15.22
C ALA A 255 18.47 18.89 -15.32
N VAL A 256 19.59 18.18 -15.34
CA VAL A 256 19.67 16.73 -15.22
C VAL A 256 19.95 16.37 -13.76
N VAL A 257 19.01 15.66 -13.15
CA VAL A 257 19.13 15.10 -11.81
C VAL A 257 19.22 13.58 -11.94
N PHE A 258 20.18 12.92 -11.30
CA PHE A 258 20.34 11.47 -11.42
C PHE A 258 20.67 10.81 -10.08
N ASP A 259 20.29 9.53 -9.94
CA ASP A 259 20.79 8.70 -8.85
C ASP A 259 22.27 8.35 -9.12
N ALA A 260 23.18 8.66 -8.19
CA ALA A 260 24.62 8.41 -8.36
C ALA A 260 24.95 6.93 -8.66
N LYS A 261 24.08 5.99 -8.28
CA LYS A 261 24.21 4.56 -8.59
C LYS A 261 23.90 4.23 -10.06
N GLU A 262 23.35 5.18 -10.81
CA GLU A 262 22.80 5.07 -12.16
C GLU A 262 23.23 6.27 -13.00
N ALA A 263 24.44 6.81 -12.77
CA ALA A 263 24.94 7.99 -13.47
C ALA A 263 24.99 7.74 -14.99
N PRO A 264 24.33 8.59 -15.80
CA PRO A 264 24.40 8.47 -17.26
C PRO A 264 25.75 8.99 -17.79
N ASP A 265 26.06 8.63 -19.04
CA ASP A 265 27.22 9.21 -19.75
C ASP A 265 26.95 10.68 -20.08
N ARG A 266 27.76 11.58 -19.51
CA ARG A 266 27.59 13.02 -19.68
C ARG A 266 27.95 13.51 -21.08
N SER A 267 28.78 12.78 -21.81
CA SER A 267 29.29 13.21 -23.12
C SER A 267 28.22 13.22 -24.22
N ALA A 268 27.13 12.47 -24.02
CA ALA A 268 26.01 12.40 -24.96
C ALA A 268 25.01 13.57 -24.81
N PHE A 269 25.07 14.33 -23.71
CA PHE A 269 24.14 15.41 -23.40
C PHE A 269 24.60 16.76 -23.98
N PRO A 270 23.68 17.71 -24.21
CA PRO A 270 24.03 19.09 -24.53
C PRO A 270 24.91 19.75 -23.44
N GLY A 271 25.78 20.69 -23.84
CA GLY A 271 26.69 21.36 -22.91
C GLY A 271 26.00 22.37 -21.97
N GLU A 272 24.77 22.76 -22.29
CA GLU A 272 23.99 23.79 -21.61
C GLU A 272 23.23 23.26 -20.39
N VAL A 273 23.12 21.93 -20.21
CA VAL A 273 22.33 21.35 -19.11
C VAL A 273 23.08 21.39 -17.77
N GLY A 274 22.36 21.70 -16.69
CA GLY A 274 22.90 21.63 -15.33
C GLY A 274 22.96 20.19 -14.81
N TRP A 275 24.04 19.80 -14.13
CA TRP A 275 24.23 18.44 -13.60
C TRP A 275 24.14 18.39 -12.08
N HIS A 276 23.26 17.53 -11.57
CA HIS A 276 22.99 17.42 -10.14
C HIS A 276 22.76 15.97 -9.71
N GLU A 277 23.26 15.60 -8.54
CA GLU A 277 22.88 14.34 -7.91
C GLU A 277 21.49 14.44 -7.29
N ARG A 278 20.82 13.29 -7.11
CA ARG A 278 19.50 13.17 -6.48
C ARG A 278 19.36 13.95 -5.17
N ALA A 279 20.40 13.98 -4.33
CA ALA A 279 20.37 14.68 -3.05
C ALA A 279 20.22 16.22 -3.19
N GLN A 280 20.59 16.76 -4.35
CA GLN A 280 20.52 18.20 -4.67
C GLN A 280 19.19 18.58 -5.33
N LEU A 281 18.25 17.64 -5.52
CA LEU A 281 16.94 17.92 -6.13
C LEU A 281 16.17 19.06 -5.43
N PRO A 282 16.14 19.17 -4.08
CA PRO A 282 15.47 20.29 -3.42
C PRO A 282 16.02 21.66 -3.88
N ASP A 283 17.35 21.81 -3.93
CA ASP A 283 18.01 23.04 -4.36
C ASP A 283 17.72 23.36 -5.84
N VAL A 284 17.72 22.33 -6.70
CA VAL A 284 17.39 22.49 -8.11
C VAL A 284 15.95 22.97 -8.27
N GLN A 285 15.01 22.36 -7.55
CA GLN A 285 13.60 22.76 -7.60
C GLN A 285 13.38 24.18 -7.10
N ALA A 286 14.03 24.58 -5.99
CA ALA A 286 13.94 25.95 -5.47
C ALA A 286 14.38 26.98 -6.53
N ARG A 287 15.53 26.76 -7.19
CA ARG A 287 15.98 27.64 -8.28
C ARG A 287 15.02 27.66 -9.48
N MET A 288 14.44 26.51 -9.84
CA MET A 288 13.51 26.42 -10.96
C MET A 288 12.16 27.09 -10.67
N ALA A 289 11.72 27.11 -9.40
CA ALA A 289 10.51 27.82 -8.98
C ALA A 289 10.62 29.35 -9.13
N GLU A 290 11.83 29.88 -9.05
CA GLU A 290 12.14 31.31 -9.23
C GLU A 290 12.46 31.67 -10.69
N THR A 291 12.56 30.67 -11.58
CA THR A 291 12.89 30.89 -12.99
C THR A 291 11.66 31.30 -13.79
N ALA A 292 11.72 32.45 -14.45
CA ALA A 292 10.67 32.89 -15.36
C ALA A 292 10.60 32.05 -16.64
N GLY A 293 9.39 31.84 -17.15
CA GLY A 293 9.09 31.01 -18.32
C GLY A 293 9.09 29.51 -18.03
N VAL A 294 9.17 28.72 -19.09
CA VAL A 294 9.18 27.25 -19.00
C VAL A 294 10.58 26.75 -18.68
N SER A 295 10.67 25.88 -17.68
CA SER A 295 11.89 25.15 -17.30
C SER A 295 11.65 23.64 -17.22
N ALA A 296 12.72 22.84 -17.21
CA ALA A 296 12.61 21.40 -17.13
C ALA A 296 13.67 20.77 -16.20
N ILE A 297 13.25 19.72 -15.49
CA ILE A 297 14.11 18.82 -14.72
C ILE A 297 13.96 17.43 -15.32
N ILE A 298 15.03 16.88 -15.88
CA ILE A 298 15.13 15.49 -16.31
C ILE A 298 15.66 14.69 -15.12
N TYR A 299 14.78 13.94 -14.46
CA TYR A 299 15.15 13.12 -13.32
C TYR A 299 15.35 11.66 -13.76
N ILE A 300 16.58 11.18 -13.72
CA ILE A 300 16.99 9.88 -14.25
C ILE A 300 17.13 8.88 -13.10
N GLN A 301 16.21 7.92 -13.02
CA GLN A 301 16.28 6.83 -12.07
C GLN A 301 15.36 5.67 -12.49
N THR A 302 15.93 4.47 -12.68
CA THR A 302 15.18 3.32 -13.22
C THR A 302 14.02 2.90 -12.30
N CYS A 303 12.92 2.47 -12.90
CA CYS A 303 11.74 1.96 -12.21
C CYS A 303 12.10 0.84 -11.21
N ALA A 304 11.63 0.95 -9.97
CA ALA A 304 11.99 0.02 -8.89
C ALA A 304 11.55 -1.43 -9.15
N ALA A 305 10.37 -1.63 -9.75
CA ALA A 305 9.91 -2.97 -10.12
C ALA A 305 10.80 -3.60 -11.20
N GLU A 306 11.28 -2.79 -12.14
CA GLU A 306 12.14 -3.25 -13.22
C GLU A 306 13.56 -3.52 -12.73
N LYS A 307 14.11 -2.67 -11.85
CA LYS A 307 15.36 -2.95 -11.12
C LYS A 307 15.33 -4.32 -10.45
N ARG A 308 14.24 -4.63 -9.72
CA ARG A 308 14.08 -5.93 -9.05
C ARG A 308 14.13 -7.10 -10.05
N ARG A 309 13.45 -6.98 -11.19
CA ARG A 309 13.41 -8.01 -12.23
C ARG A 309 14.77 -8.21 -12.90
N ARG A 310 15.44 -7.13 -13.29
CA ARG A 310 16.75 -7.19 -13.94
C ARG A 310 17.84 -7.71 -12.99
N ARG A 311 17.81 -7.33 -11.70
CA ARG A 311 18.69 -7.91 -10.67
C ARG A 311 18.51 -9.42 -10.52
N LYS A 312 17.26 -9.92 -10.52
CA LYS A 312 16.98 -11.37 -10.53
C LYS A 312 17.52 -12.07 -11.77
N ARG A 313 17.61 -11.37 -12.91
CA ARG A 313 18.19 -11.88 -14.18
C ARG A 313 19.69 -11.64 -14.31
N GLY A 314 20.34 -10.96 -13.36
CA GLY A 314 21.75 -10.59 -13.44
C GLY A 314 22.07 -9.47 -14.45
N THR A 315 21.07 -8.75 -14.97
CA THR A 315 21.25 -7.69 -15.97
C THR A 315 21.22 -6.26 -15.41
N PHE A 316 21.27 -6.11 -14.09
CA PHE A 316 21.34 -4.81 -13.42
C PHE A 316 22.17 -4.92 -12.15
N PRO A 317 22.96 -3.89 -11.79
CA PRO A 317 23.80 -3.92 -10.59
C PRO A 317 22.98 -4.23 -9.32
N ASP A 318 23.46 -5.18 -8.53
CA ASP A 318 22.91 -5.48 -7.21
C ASP A 318 23.90 -5.07 -6.11
N PRO A 319 23.72 -3.91 -5.45
CA PRO A 319 24.65 -3.46 -4.42
C PRO A 319 24.70 -4.43 -3.24
N ASP A 320 25.90 -4.78 -2.80
CA ASP A 320 26.15 -5.57 -1.57
C ASP A 320 26.03 -4.70 -0.31
N ARG A 321 24.89 -4.02 -0.18
CA ARG A 321 24.56 -3.18 0.98
C ARG A 321 23.08 -3.27 1.28
N ARG A 322 22.74 -3.67 2.50
CA ARG A 322 21.37 -3.78 3.01
C ARG A 322 21.18 -2.91 4.24
N VAL A 323 19.95 -2.47 4.48
CA VAL A 323 19.59 -1.69 5.66
C VAL A 323 18.97 -2.62 6.68
N PHE A 324 19.44 -2.51 7.92
CA PHE A 324 18.95 -3.20 9.10
C PHE A 324 18.53 -2.14 10.13
N ILE A 325 17.44 -2.41 10.85
CA ILE A 325 16.99 -1.59 11.96
C ILE A 325 17.11 -2.43 13.22
N ASN A 326 17.93 -1.99 14.17
CA ASN A 326 17.92 -2.59 15.50
C ASN A 326 16.62 -2.17 16.22
N THR A 327 15.71 -3.13 16.39
CA THR A 327 14.39 -2.94 17.01
C THR A 327 14.47 -2.46 18.45
N ASP A 328 15.53 -2.81 19.19
CA ASP A 328 15.68 -2.35 20.58
C ASP A 328 16.02 -0.88 20.66
N ILE A 329 16.72 -0.33 19.67
CA ILE A 329 17.03 1.10 19.57
C ILE A 329 15.87 1.86 18.94
N CYS A 330 15.12 1.23 18.04
CA CYS A 330 13.96 1.86 17.40
C CYS A 330 12.93 2.36 18.43
N GLU A 331 12.41 3.57 18.21
CA GLU A 331 11.35 4.15 19.04
C GLU A 331 9.97 4.08 18.37
N GLY A 332 9.87 3.49 17.18
CA GLY A 332 8.60 3.39 16.44
C GLY A 332 8.08 4.71 15.85
N CYS A 333 8.84 5.81 15.96
CA CYS A 333 8.41 7.19 15.64
C CYS A 333 7.96 7.46 14.19
N GLY A 334 8.27 6.58 13.23
CA GLY A 334 7.80 6.72 11.85
C GLY A 334 8.56 7.71 10.95
N ASP A 335 9.55 8.48 11.45
CA ASP A 335 10.29 9.44 10.60
C ASP A 335 10.95 8.77 9.38
N CYS A 336 11.43 7.53 9.51
CA CYS A 336 11.91 6.76 8.35
C CYS A 336 10.83 6.48 7.29
N GLY A 337 9.58 6.30 7.69
CA GLY A 337 8.41 6.18 6.80
C GLY A 337 8.12 7.51 6.12
N ILE A 338 8.10 8.61 6.86
CA ILE A 338 7.88 9.98 6.34
C ILE A 338 8.96 10.36 5.32
N GLN A 339 10.24 10.09 5.63
CA GLN A 339 11.34 10.44 4.71
C GLN A 339 11.31 9.59 3.43
N SER A 340 11.09 8.28 3.56
CA SER A 340 11.25 7.33 2.44
C SER A 340 9.98 6.99 1.67
N ASN A 341 8.81 7.16 2.29
CA ASN A 341 7.52 6.75 1.75
C ASN A 341 7.53 5.28 1.27
N CYS A 342 8.20 4.41 2.05
CA CYS A 342 8.60 3.07 1.62
C CYS A 342 7.82 1.97 2.34
N VAL A 343 7.14 1.13 1.56
CA VAL A 343 6.35 -0.01 2.06
C VAL A 343 7.17 -1.22 2.51
N SER A 344 8.50 -1.19 2.35
CA SER A 344 9.40 -2.19 2.97
C SER A 344 9.80 -1.82 4.41
N VAL A 345 9.42 -0.65 4.91
CA VAL A 345 9.50 -0.34 6.34
C VAL A 345 8.25 -0.90 6.99
N ILE A 346 8.39 -2.01 7.72
CA ILE A 346 7.27 -2.77 8.31
C ILE A 346 7.22 -2.61 9.83
N PRO A 347 6.04 -2.73 10.47
CA PRO A 347 5.94 -2.79 11.92
C PRO A 347 6.48 -4.12 12.43
N VAL A 348 7.02 -4.09 13.64
CA VAL A 348 7.30 -5.30 14.42
C VAL A 348 6.80 -5.05 15.83
N GLU A 349 5.90 -5.89 16.32
CA GLU A 349 5.44 -5.81 17.70
C GLU A 349 6.53 -6.32 18.64
N THR A 350 6.78 -5.58 19.71
CA THR A 350 7.72 -5.96 20.77
C THR A 350 7.12 -5.64 22.12
N GLU A 351 7.66 -6.24 23.18
CA GLU A 351 7.21 -5.95 24.55
C GLU A 351 7.36 -4.46 24.94
N PHE A 352 8.28 -3.74 24.30
CA PHE A 352 8.49 -2.29 24.50
C PHE A 352 7.72 -1.43 23.49
N GLY A 353 6.64 -1.97 22.93
CA GLY A 353 5.78 -1.33 21.94
C GLY A 353 6.20 -1.59 20.49
N ARG A 354 5.38 -1.11 19.55
CA ARG A 354 5.60 -1.28 18.11
C ARG A 354 6.90 -0.61 17.64
N LYS A 355 7.72 -1.37 16.92
CA LYS A 355 9.01 -0.95 16.32
C LYS A 355 8.95 -1.03 14.80
N ARG A 356 10.06 -0.72 14.14
CA ARG A 356 10.22 -0.82 12.69
C ARG A 356 11.28 -1.85 12.33
N ALA A 357 11.06 -2.57 11.25
CA ALA A 357 12.06 -3.38 10.58
C ALA A 357 12.05 -3.12 9.08
N ILE A 358 13.06 -3.63 8.38
CA ILE A 358 13.11 -3.61 6.91
C ILE A 358 12.80 -5.02 6.42
N ASP A 359 11.73 -5.16 5.64
CA ASP A 359 11.46 -6.36 4.87
C ASP A 359 12.57 -6.56 3.81
N GLN A 360 13.43 -7.54 4.05
CA GLN A 360 14.59 -7.83 3.20
C GLN A 360 14.23 -8.44 1.85
N SER A 361 13.03 -9.01 1.72
CA SER A 361 12.52 -9.69 0.53
C SER A 361 11.91 -8.71 -0.50
N SER A 362 11.36 -7.60 -0.01
CA SER A 362 10.79 -6.52 -0.84
C SER A 362 11.70 -5.30 -1.02
N CYS A 363 12.72 -5.11 -0.15
CA CYS A 363 13.61 -3.96 -0.22
C CYS A 363 14.39 -3.86 -1.54
N ASN A 364 14.27 -2.72 -2.24
CA ASN A 364 14.96 -2.44 -3.50
C ASN A 364 16.28 -1.66 -3.36
N LYS A 365 16.83 -1.55 -2.14
CA LYS A 365 18.17 -0.97 -1.88
C LYS A 365 18.33 0.48 -2.38
N ASP A 366 17.28 1.29 -2.20
CA ASP A 366 17.28 2.73 -2.54
C ASP A 366 17.90 3.61 -1.44
N TYR A 367 17.80 3.14 -0.19
CA TYR A 367 18.41 3.71 1.02
C TYR A 367 17.80 5.00 1.59
N SER A 368 16.76 5.59 0.98
CA SER A 368 16.12 6.81 1.54
C SER A 368 15.52 6.66 2.94
N CYS A 369 15.29 5.44 3.44
CA CYS A 369 14.93 5.26 4.85
C CYS A 369 16.04 5.71 5.81
N LEU A 370 17.31 5.73 5.35
CA LEU A 370 18.44 6.26 6.11
C LEU A 370 18.36 7.78 6.28
N ASP A 371 17.54 8.49 5.52
CA ASP A 371 17.36 9.94 5.71
C ASP A 371 16.57 10.23 7.00
N GLY A 372 15.92 9.21 7.57
CA GLY A 372 15.31 9.29 8.89
C GLY A 372 16.34 9.53 10.01
N PHE A 373 15.98 10.42 10.94
CA PHE A 373 16.79 10.79 12.10
C PHE A 373 16.68 9.72 13.20
N CYS A 374 17.37 8.60 12.99
CA CYS A 374 17.31 7.46 13.90
C CYS A 374 18.66 6.73 14.03
N PRO A 375 19.17 6.51 15.26
CA PRO A 375 20.42 5.78 15.50
C PRO A 375 20.26 4.26 15.40
N SER A 376 19.05 3.74 15.19
CA SER A 376 18.81 2.29 15.03
C SER A 376 19.26 1.75 13.68
N PHE A 377 19.54 2.63 12.71
CA PHE A 377 19.93 2.25 11.36
C PHE A 377 21.37 1.75 11.29
N VAL A 378 21.51 0.54 10.79
CA VAL A 378 22.79 -0.08 10.44
C VAL A 378 22.74 -0.52 9.00
N THR A 379 23.82 -0.29 8.25
CA THR A 379 23.96 -0.93 6.94
C THR A 379 24.91 -2.11 7.02
N VAL A 380 24.48 -3.22 6.43
CA VAL A 380 25.18 -4.50 6.41
C VAL A 380 25.74 -4.71 5.01
N THR A 381 27.03 -5.03 4.92
CA THR A 381 27.74 -5.43 3.69
C THR A 381 28.39 -6.79 3.93
N GLY A 382 28.57 -7.61 2.88
CA GLY A 382 29.06 -8.99 3.01
C GLY A 382 28.04 -9.99 3.59
N GLY A 383 26.78 -9.57 3.72
CA GLY A 383 25.69 -10.37 4.31
C GLY A 383 24.54 -10.58 3.33
N GLN A 384 24.06 -11.81 3.23
CA GLN A 384 22.85 -12.16 2.48
C GLN A 384 21.70 -12.44 3.44
N PRO A 385 20.44 -12.10 3.10
CA PRO A 385 19.30 -12.44 3.95
C PRO A 385 19.33 -13.94 4.21
N ARG A 386 19.31 -14.30 5.48
CA ARG A 386 19.33 -15.67 5.94
C ARG A 386 18.10 -16.36 5.37
N LYS A 387 18.32 -17.39 4.56
CA LYS A 387 17.21 -18.26 4.17
C LYS A 387 16.90 -19.08 5.42
N ARG A 388 15.70 -18.93 5.97
CA ARG A 388 15.24 -19.85 7.02
C ARG A 388 15.44 -21.26 6.48
N ALA A 389 16.04 -22.13 7.28
CA ALA A 389 16.00 -23.54 6.96
C ALA A 389 14.52 -23.90 6.93
N ALA A 390 13.99 -24.08 5.72
CA ALA A 390 12.61 -24.49 5.53
C ALA A 390 12.37 -25.65 6.49
N VAL A 391 11.40 -25.50 7.38
CA VAL A 391 10.99 -26.64 8.21
C VAL A 391 10.61 -27.73 7.21
N ASP A 392 11.36 -28.84 7.23
CA ASP A 392 11.12 -29.92 6.28
C ASP A 392 9.79 -30.56 6.64
N LEU A 393 8.74 -30.07 5.97
CA LEU A 393 7.37 -30.46 6.22
C LEU A 393 7.04 -31.69 5.39
N GLU A 394 6.92 -32.84 6.02
CA GLU A 394 6.38 -34.01 5.35
C GLU A 394 4.87 -33.85 5.14
N ILE A 395 4.45 -33.67 3.89
CA ILE A 395 3.05 -33.44 3.51
C ILE A 395 2.21 -34.73 3.62
N GLY A 396 2.84 -35.91 3.45
CA GLY A 396 2.15 -37.20 3.45
C GLY A 396 1.18 -37.37 2.27
N GLU A 397 0.42 -38.46 2.28
CA GLU A 397 -0.71 -38.63 1.36
C GLU A 397 -1.94 -37.90 1.89
N LEU A 398 -2.55 -37.07 1.04
CA LEU A 398 -3.77 -36.31 1.35
C LEU A 398 -4.93 -36.83 0.50
N ALA A 399 -6.12 -36.93 1.10
CA ALA A 399 -7.31 -37.39 0.40
C ALA A 399 -7.65 -36.43 -0.76
N ALA A 400 -8.20 -36.96 -1.85
CA ALA A 400 -8.73 -36.10 -2.90
C ALA A 400 -10.08 -35.51 -2.45
N PRO A 401 -10.30 -34.19 -2.53
CA PRO A 401 -11.57 -33.58 -2.18
C PRO A 401 -12.63 -33.91 -3.24
N LYS A 402 -13.90 -33.82 -2.82
CA LYS A 402 -15.01 -33.84 -3.76
C LYS A 402 -15.07 -32.48 -4.48
N LEU A 403 -14.81 -32.49 -5.78
CA LEU A 403 -14.88 -31.28 -6.60
C LEU A 403 -16.35 -30.85 -6.82
N PRO A 404 -16.63 -29.53 -6.89
CA PRO A 404 -17.97 -29.02 -7.13
C PRO A 404 -18.40 -29.27 -8.58
N SER A 405 -19.70 -29.50 -8.80
CA SER A 405 -20.28 -29.58 -10.14
C SER A 405 -20.61 -28.20 -10.68
N ILE A 406 -20.42 -28.00 -11.98
CA ILE A 406 -20.73 -26.73 -12.65
C ILE A 406 -22.18 -26.75 -13.13
N ASN A 407 -23.02 -25.90 -12.54
CA ASN A 407 -24.40 -25.65 -12.97
C ASN A 407 -24.47 -24.28 -13.66
N GLY A 408 -24.28 -24.24 -14.97
CA GLY A 408 -24.08 -22.99 -15.73
C GLY A 408 -22.62 -22.53 -15.61
N THR A 409 -22.33 -21.66 -14.66
CA THR A 409 -20.95 -21.18 -14.39
C THR A 409 -20.60 -21.32 -12.92
N HIS A 410 -19.36 -21.74 -12.64
CA HIS A 410 -18.74 -21.64 -11.33
C HIS A 410 -17.91 -20.35 -11.26
N ASN A 411 -18.31 -19.44 -10.38
CA ASN A 411 -17.79 -18.09 -10.31
C ASN A 411 -16.75 -17.96 -9.19
N VAL A 412 -15.49 -17.81 -9.57
CA VAL A 412 -14.37 -17.60 -8.66
C VAL A 412 -14.04 -16.11 -8.61
N VAL A 413 -14.02 -15.55 -7.40
CA VAL A 413 -13.51 -14.21 -7.11
C VAL A 413 -12.18 -14.38 -6.40
N ILE A 414 -11.12 -13.81 -6.96
CA ILE A 414 -9.79 -13.80 -6.36
C ILE A 414 -9.49 -12.37 -5.93
N THR A 415 -9.20 -12.16 -4.66
CA THR A 415 -8.82 -10.86 -4.14
C THR A 415 -7.36 -10.86 -3.73
N GLY A 416 -6.76 -9.68 -3.68
CA GLY A 416 -5.46 -9.51 -3.05
C GLY A 416 -4.81 -8.19 -3.40
N VAL A 417 -3.52 -8.10 -3.14
CA VAL A 417 -2.73 -6.88 -3.36
C VAL A 417 -2.02 -6.95 -4.71
N GLY A 418 -2.11 -5.89 -5.50
CA GLY A 418 -1.41 -5.87 -6.78
C GLY A 418 0.11 -5.98 -6.62
N GLY A 419 0.71 -6.84 -7.44
CA GLY A 419 2.14 -7.15 -7.40
C GLY A 419 2.53 -8.36 -6.55
N THR A 420 1.57 -9.03 -5.88
CA THR A 420 1.85 -10.24 -5.07
C THR A 420 1.57 -11.57 -5.79
N GLY A 421 1.21 -11.53 -7.08
CA GLY A 421 0.96 -12.75 -7.89
C GLY A 421 -0.51 -13.19 -7.98
N VAL A 422 -1.46 -12.38 -7.49
CA VAL A 422 -2.91 -12.63 -7.58
C VAL A 422 -3.35 -12.86 -9.04
N VAL A 423 -2.83 -12.05 -9.97
CA VAL A 423 -3.06 -12.19 -11.43
C VAL A 423 -2.61 -13.55 -11.95
N THR A 424 -1.49 -14.07 -11.44
CA THR A 424 -0.98 -15.39 -11.80
C THR A 424 -1.98 -16.48 -11.41
N ILE A 425 -2.63 -16.39 -10.25
CA ILE A 425 -3.65 -17.36 -9.83
C ILE A 425 -4.82 -17.39 -10.81
N GLY A 426 -5.31 -16.22 -11.24
CA GLY A 426 -6.31 -16.12 -12.30
C GLY A 426 -5.87 -16.87 -13.55
N ALA A 427 -4.70 -16.52 -14.10
CA ALA A 427 -4.14 -17.13 -15.31
C ALA A 427 -3.99 -18.66 -15.19
N LEU A 428 -3.56 -19.16 -14.03
CA LEU A 428 -3.46 -20.59 -13.76
C LEU A 428 -4.82 -21.28 -13.75
N LEU A 429 -5.86 -20.68 -13.15
CA LEU A 429 -7.21 -21.24 -13.17
C LEU A 429 -7.79 -21.31 -14.60
N ALA A 430 -7.60 -20.26 -15.41
CA ALA A 430 -8.06 -20.26 -16.79
C ALA A 430 -7.34 -21.30 -17.65
N MET A 431 -6.01 -21.43 -17.49
CA MET A 431 -5.24 -22.45 -18.19
C MET A 431 -5.62 -23.87 -17.70
N ALA A 432 -5.79 -24.06 -16.40
CA ALA A 432 -6.22 -25.35 -15.85
C ALA A 432 -7.64 -25.73 -16.32
N ALA A 433 -8.57 -24.78 -16.40
CA ALA A 433 -9.89 -25.01 -17.00
C ALA A 433 -9.78 -25.44 -18.46
N HIS A 434 -8.95 -24.77 -19.26
CA HIS A 434 -8.70 -25.14 -20.64
C HIS A 434 -8.14 -26.57 -20.77
N LEU A 435 -7.16 -26.93 -19.93
CA LEU A 435 -6.56 -28.27 -19.90
C LEU A 435 -7.57 -29.36 -19.48
N ASP A 436 -8.54 -29.02 -18.64
CA ASP A 436 -9.64 -29.89 -18.21
C ASP A 436 -10.78 -29.99 -19.26
N GLY A 437 -10.64 -29.34 -20.43
CA GLY A 437 -11.69 -29.30 -21.46
C GLY A 437 -12.88 -28.40 -21.10
N LYS A 438 -12.71 -27.49 -20.14
CA LYS A 438 -13.72 -26.53 -19.69
C LYS A 438 -13.49 -25.15 -20.31
N ALA A 439 -14.51 -24.32 -20.29
CA ALA A 439 -14.39 -22.92 -20.68
C ALA A 439 -14.02 -22.04 -19.49
N ALA A 440 -13.23 -20.98 -19.75
CA ALA A 440 -12.93 -19.96 -18.77
C ALA A 440 -13.06 -18.55 -19.37
N GLY A 441 -13.68 -17.65 -18.61
CA GLY A 441 -13.72 -16.22 -18.90
C GLY A 441 -13.17 -15.46 -17.70
N MET A 442 -12.20 -14.57 -17.93
CA MET A 442 -11.54 -13.83 -16.86
C MET A 442 -11.51 -12.33 -17.11
N MET A 443 -11.74 -11.56 -16.06
CA MET A 443 -11.59 -10.11 -16.03
C MET A 443 -10.70 -9.72 -14.84
N GLU A 444 -9.68 -8.93 -15.12
CA GLU A 444 -8.76 -8.39 -14.11
C GLU A 444 -9.06 -6.91 -13.86
N MET A 445 -9.51 -6.58 -12.65
CA MET A 445 -9.65 -5.19 -12.20
C MET A 445 -8.41 -4.79 -11.41
N ALA A 446 -7.31 -4.55 -12.12
CA ALA A 446 -6.03 -4.23 -11.50
C ALA A 446 -5.62 -2.75 -11.68
N GLY A 447 -5.66 -2.17 -12.89
CA GLY A 447 -5.33 -0.75 -13.11
C GLY A 447 -4.12 -0.25 -12.30
N LEU A 448 -4.25 0.91 -11.63
CA LEU A 448 -3.23 1.42 -10.69
C LEU A 448 -3.01 0.50 -9.49
N ALA A 449 -4.01 -0.29 -9.10
CA ALA A 449 -3.93 -1.21 -7.99
C ALA A 449 -2.88 -2.32 -8.18
N GLN A 450 -2.39 -2.57 -9.41
CA GLN A 450 -1.17 -3.37 -9.65
C GLN A 450 0.03 -2.94 -8.79
N LYS A 451 0.02 -1.70 -8.28
CA LYS A 451 1.03 -1.14 -7.39
C LYS A 451 0.49 -1.09 -5.96
N GLY A 452 0.36 -2.23 -5.29
CA GLY A 452 0.03 -2.29 -3.86
C GLY A 452 -1.43 -1.97 -3.47
N GLY A 453 -2.32 -1.74 -4.44
CA GLY A 453 -3.74 -1.50 -4.20
C GLY A 453 -4.58 -2.78 -4.24
N ALA A 454 -5.88 -2.63 -3.97
CA ALA A 454 -6.89 -3.69 -4.08
C ALA A 454 -7.04 -4.22 -5.52
N VAL A 455 -6.80 -5.52 -5.71
CA VAL A 455 -7.06 -6.22 -6.98
C VAL A 455 -8.20 -7.21 -6.81
N HIS A 456 -9.13 -7.20 -7.76
CA HIS A 456 -10.19 -8.19 -7.89
C HIS A 456 -10.07 -8.87 -9.25
N ILE A 457 -10.04 -10.19 -9.25
CA ILE A 457 -10.11 -11.01 -10.46
C ILE A 457 -11.40 -11.77 -10.43
N HIS A 458 -12.18 -11.61 -11.49
CA HIS A 458 -13.39 -12.38 -11.74
C HIS A 458 -13.04 -13.48 -12.73
N CYS A 459 -13.17 -14.74 -12.33
CA CYS A 459 -12.94 -15.90 -13.19
C CYS A 459 -14.19 -16.77 -13.19
N ARG A 460 -14.83 -16.92 -14.35
CA ARG A 460 -15.96 -17.82 -14.55
C ARG A 460 -15.50 -19.07 -15.25
N ILE A 461 -15.89 -20.23 -14.73
CA ILE A 461 -15.61 -21.53 -15.33
C ILE A 461 -16.94 -22.15 -15.76
N GLY A 462 -17.07 -22.47 -17.05
CA GLY A 462 -18.24 -23.13 -17.65
C GLY A 462 -17.87 -24.51 -18.18
N ASN A 463 -18.86 -25.36 -18.43
CA ASN A 463 -18.58 -26.63 -19.12
C ASN A 463 -18.26 -26.37 -20.60
N ALA A 464 -18.95 -25.40 -21.22
CA ALA A 464 -18.73 -24.94 -22.58
C ALA A 464 -18.62 -23.40 -22.66
N PRO A 465 -17.99 -22.84 -23.72
CA PRO A 465 -17.85 -21.38 -23.87
C PRO A 465 -19.19 -20.62 -23.87
N GLU A 466 -20.23 -21.24 -24.41
CA GLU A 466 -21.57 -20.67 -24.53
C GLU A 466 -22.27 -20.49 -23.17
N ASP A 467 -21.81 -21.21 -22.13
CA ASP A 467 -22.33 -21.08 -20.77
C ASP A 467 -21.91 -19.73 -20.14
N ILE A 468 -20.84 -19.09 -20.64
CA ILE A 468 -20.29 -17.85 -20.11
C ILE A 468 -20.86 -16.65 -20.86
N THR A 469 -21.97 -16.11 -20.35
CA THR A 469 -22.67 -14.97 -20.98
C THR A 469 -22.13 -13.60 -20.59
N ALA A 470 -21.48 -13.48 -19.43
CA ALA A 470 -20.84 -12.26 -18.94
C ALA A 470 -19.60 -12.63 -18.12
N ILE A 471 -18.52 -11.85 -18.22
CA ILE A 471 -17.26 -12.17 -17.52
C ILE A 471 -17.29 -11.69 -16.05
N ARG A 472 -17.86 -10.51 -15.79
CA ARG A 472 -17.93 -9.95 -14.43
C ARG A 472 -18.91 -10.76 -13.57
N VAL A 473 -18.49 -11.15 -12.36
CA VAL A 473 -19.36 -11.80 -11.36
C VAL A 473 -20.31 -10.75 -10.78
N ALA A 474 -21.61 -11.03 -10.75
CA ALA A 474 -22.60 -10.10 -10.19
C ALA A 474 -22.83 -10.34 -8.69
N VAL A 475 -23.64 -9.47 -8.08
CA VAL A 475 -23.99 -9.52 -6.66
C VAL A 475 -24.57 -10.89 -6.28
N GLY A 476 -24.02 -11.51 -5.23
CA GLY A 476 -24.43 -12.83 -4.72
C GLY A 476 -24.21 -14.01 -5.66
N GLU A 477 -23.42 -13.84 -6.73
CA GLU A 477 -23.13 -14.89 -7.70
C GLU A 477 -21.83 -15.66 -7.43
N ALA A 478 -20.97 -15.22 -6.52
CA ALA A 478 -19.71 -15.91 -6.26
C ALA A 478 -19.95 -17.30 -5.66
N ASP A 479 -19.28 -18.31 -6.22
CA ASP A 479 -19.24 -19.67 -5.67
C ASP A 479 -17.98 -19.89 -4.84
N THR A 480 -16.89 -19.19 -5.18
CA THR A 480 -15.61 -19.31 -4.48
C THR A 480 -14.94 -17.96 -4.29
N LEU A 481 -14.46 -17.70 -3.07
CA LEU A 481 -13.58 -16.59 -2.74
C LEU A 481 -12.18 -17.12 -2.42
N ILE A 482 -11.19 -16.79 -3.27
CA ILE A 482 -9.77 -16.98 -2.97
C ILE A 482 -9.24 -15.64 -2.45
N GLY A 483 -9.19 -15.50 -1.13
CA GLY A 483 -8.91 -14.25 -0.43
C GLY A 483 -7.43 -13.99 -0.16
N GLY A 484 -6.66 -13.46 -1.11
CA GLY A 484 -5.22 -13.23 -0.94
C GLY A 484 -4.84 -12.12 0.05
N ASP A 485 -5.79 -11.26 0.44
CA ASP A 485 -5.62 -10.18 1.41
C ASP A 485 -6.91 -9.94 2.20
N LEU A 486 -6.79 -9.81 3.52
CA LEU A 486 -7.94 -9.65 4.43
C LEU A 486 -8.74 -8.36 4.15
N VAL A 487 -8.07 -7.23 3.92
CA VAL A 487 -8.72 -5.93 3.69
C VAL A 487 -9.53 -5.95 2.39
N VAL A 488 -8.95 -6.51 1.32
CA VAL A 488 -9.66 -6.59 0.02
C VAL A 488 -10.79 -7.62 0.05
N SER A 489 -10.59 -8.73 0.76
CA SER A 489 -11.60 -9.80 0.89
C SER A 489 -12.82 -9.35 1.69
N ALA A 490 -12.59 -8.64 2.80
CA ALA A 490 -13.65 -8.11 3.65
C ALA A 490 -14.18 -6.74 3.18
N GLY A 491 -13.66 -6.19 2.08
CA GLY A 491 -14.16 -4.95 1.49
C GLY A 491 -15.57 -5.13 0.89
N GLN A 492 -16.36 -4.07 0.89
CA GLN A 492 -17.78 -4.10 0.50
C GLN A 492 -17.99 -4.62 -0.92
N LYS A 493 -17.13 -4.22 -1.85
CA LYS A 493 -17.14 -4.70 -3.24
C LYS A 493 -17.01 -6.22 -3.35
N THR A 494 -16.30 -6.86 -2.43
CA THR A 494 -16.18 -8.32 -2.38
C THR A 494 -17.37 -8.91 -1.65
N LEU A 495 -17.73 -8.39 -0.48
CA LEU A 495 -18.84 -8.90 0.35
C LEU A 495 -20.16 -8.98 -0.42
N GLN A 496 -20.45 -7.99 -1.28
CA GLN A 496 -21.65 -7.99 -2.13
C GLN A 496 -21.69 -9.15 -3.14
N LEU A 497 -20.55 -9.67 -3.57
CA LEU A 497 -20.48 -10.79 -4.50
C LEU A 497 -20.80 -12.13 -3.80
N LEU A 498 -20.64 -12.18 -2.47
CA LEU A 498 -20.77 -13.40 -1.67
C LEU A 498 -22.23 -13.68 -1.31
N LYS A 499 -22.56 -14.95 -1.11
CA LYS A 499 -23.87 -15.40 -0.65
C LYS A 499 -23.74 -16.59 0.30
N ALA A 500 -24.27 -16.43 1.51
CA ALA A 500 -24.32 -17.50 2.51
C ALA A 500 -24.99 -18.77 1.96
N GLY A 501 -24.38 -19.93 2.23
CA GLY A 501 -24.85 -21.24 1.76
C GLY A 501 -24.56 -21.55 0.28
N ARG A 502 -23.99 -20.59 -0.47
CA ARG A 502 -23.51 -20.78 -1.84
C ARG A 502 -22.00 -20.65 -1.92
N THR A 503 -21.46 -19.55 -1.38
CA THR A 503 -20.05 -19.22 -1.50
C THR A 503 -19.22 -19.94 -0.46
N GLY A 504 -18.16 -20.62 -0.89
CA GLY A 504 -17.04 -21.02 -0.03
C GLY A 504 -15.90 -20.02 -0.15
N GLY A 505 -15.15 -19.78 0.93
CA GLY A 505 -14.01 -18.88 0.91
C GLY A 505 -12.81 -19.41 1.68
N VAL A 506 -11.60 -19.23 1.13
CA VAL A 506 -10.34 -19.39 1.86
C VAL A 506 -9.63 -18.05 1.85
N VAL A 507 -9.38 -17.48 3.03
CA VAL A 507 -8.85 -16.12 3.16
C VAL A 507 -7.55 -16.12 3.95
N ASN A 508 -6.55 -15.43 3.40
CA ASN A 508 -5.31 -15.11 4.06
C ASN A 508 -5.54 -14.02 5.12
N VAL A 509 -5.36 -14.36 6.40
CA VAL A 509 -5.59 -13.42 7.52
C VAL A 509 -4.38 -12.54 7.84
N HIS A 510 -3.26 -12.71 7.13
CA HIS A 510 -2.06 -11.91 7.37
C HIS A 510 -2.31 -10.41 7.15
N GLU A 511 -2.04 -9.61 8.17
CA GLU A 511 -2.19 -8.14 8.13
C GLU A 511 -1.04 -7.49 7.38
N THR A 512 -1.10 -7.54 6.04
CA THR A 512 -0.09 -6.89 5.20
C THR A 512 -0.23 -5.37 5.28
N VAL A 513 0.84 -4.70 5.70
CA VAL A 513 0.95 -3.24 5.84
C VAL A 513 0.43 -2.47 4.60
N THR A 514 -0.36 -1.42 4.82
CA THR A 514 -0.84 -0.50 3.78
C THR A 514 0.07 0.73 3.66
N GLY A 515 -0.13 1.55 2.62
CA GLY A 515 0.59 2.81 2.46
C GLY A 515 0.42 3.78 3.64
N ASP A 516 -0.71 3.72 4.36
CA ASP A 516 -1.02 4.63 5.46
C ASP A 516 -0.04 4.50 6.63
N PHE A 517 0.47 3.30 6.88
CA PHE A 517 1.49 3.05 7.91
C PHE A 517 2.79 3.84 7.74
N THR A 518 3.09 4.28 6.51
CA THR A 518 4.27 5.12 6.25
C THR A 518 4.13 6.53 6.82
N ARG A 519 2.89 7.01 7.00
CA ARG A 519 2.54 8.34 7.50
C ARG A 519 2.04 8.30 8.94
N ASP A 520 1.19 7.32 9.25
CA ASP A 520 0.67 7.09 10.59
C ASP A 520 1.43 5.92 11.25
N PRO A 521 2.25 6.21 12.27
CA PRO A 521 3.00 5.17 12.96
C PRO A 521 2.16 4.17 13.76
N ASP A 522 0.94 4.57 14.13
CA ASP A 522 0.03 3.79 14.97
C ASP A 522 -1.08 3.11 14.16
N PHE A 523 -1.12 3.31 12.84
CA PHE A 523 -2.09 2.71 11.95
C PHE A 523 -2.17 1.19 12.15
N ARG A 524 -3.39 0.69 12.42
CA ARG A 524 -3.69 -0.72 12.56
C ARG A 524 -4.81 -1.11 11.63
N ILE A 525 -4.66 -2.28 11.02
CA ILE A 525 -5.75 -2.91 10.29
C ILE A 525 -6.69 -3.50 11.34
N PRO A 526 -8.01 -3.25 11.27
CA PRO A 526 -8.97 -3.85 12.20
C PRO A 526 -9.25 -5.32 11.83
N GLY A 527 -8.21 -6.16 11.84
CA GLY A 527 -8.25 -7.54 11.32
C GLY A 527 -9.37 -8.39 11.91
N ASP A 528 -9.59 -8.32 13.22
CA ASP A 528 -10.68 -9.04 13.89
C ASP A 528 -12.06 -8.65 13.38
N ARG A 529 -12.30 -7.36 13.13
CA ARG A 529 -13.60 -6.90 12.62
C ARG A 529 -13.81 -7.25 11.15
N LEU A 530 -12.74 -7.21 10.35
CA LEU A 530 -12.76 -7.64 8.94
C LEU A 530 -13.05 -9.15 8.85
N ARG A 531 -12.40 -9.94 9.70
CA ARG A 531 -12.65 -11.38 9.82
C ARG A 531 -14.09 -11.66 10.24
N LEU A 532 -14.61 -10.96 11.24
CA LEU A 532 -16.00 -11.10 11.69
C LEU A 532 -17.01 -10.80 10.57
N SER A 533 -16.72 -9.82 9.69
CA SER A 533 -17.57 -9.50 8.55
C SER A 533 -17.59 -10.64 7.52
N LEU A 534 -16.46 -11.30 7.28
CA LEU A 534 -16.39 -12.48 6.43
C LEU A 534 -17.10 -13.69 7.06
N GLU A 535 -16.91 -13.90 8.37
CA GLU A 535 -17.60 -14.95 9.14
C GLU A 535 -19.12 -14.76 9.08
N ALA A 536 -19.61 -13.51 9.19
CA ALA A 536 -21.03 -13.20 9.04
C ALA A 536 -21.55 -13.49 7.61
N ALA A 537 -20.76 -13.21 6.59
CA ALA A 537 -21.14 -13.39 5.18
C ALA A 537 -21.12 -14.87 4.72
N LEU A 538 -20.16 -15.66 5.19
CA LEU A 538 -19.87 -17.01 4.69
C LEU A 538 -20.21 -18.12 5.70
N ARG A 539 -20.28 -17.81 7.00
CA ARG A 539 -20.53 -18.78 8.09
C ARG A 539 -19.54 -19.96 8.01
N ASP A 540 -20.05 -21.19 8.04
CA ASP A 540 -19.27 -22.43 7.96
C ASP A 540 -18.52 -22.59 6.62
N GLY A 541 -18.81 -21.75 5.62
CA GLY A 541 -18.13 -21.75 4.33
C GLY A 541 -16.78 -21.01 4.32
N LEU A 542 -16.35 -20.40 5.43
CA LEU A 542 -15.08 -19.66 5.52
C LEU A 542 -13.97 -20.49 6.19
N ALA A 543 -12.81 -20.53 5.55
CA ALA A 543 -11.55 -20.95 6.14
C ALA A 543 -10.56 -19.78 6.19
N CYS A 544 -9.94 -19.57 7.35
CA CYS A 544 -8.95 -18.52 7.60
C CYS A 544 -7.58 -19.15 7.86
N LEU A 545 -6.57 -18.76 7.08
CA LEU A 545 -5.20 -19.28 7.21
C LEU A 545 -4.18 -18.13 7.11
N ASP A 546 -3.11 -18.13 7.90
CA ASP A 546 -1.97 -17.23 7.65
C ASP A 546 -1.02 -17.88 6.62
N THR A 547 -1.43 -17.81 5.34
CA THR A 547 -0.66 -18.38 4.23
C THR A 547 0.65 -17.63 3.98
N PHE A 548 0.75 -16.38 4.43
CA PHE A 548 1.97 -15.57 4.30
C PHE A 548 3.06 -16.08 5.24
N ALA A 549 2.76 -16.18 6.53
CA ALA A 549 3.68 -16.70 7.54
C ALA A 549 4.00 -18.18 7.29
N LEU A 550 3.01 -18.97 6.86
CA LEU A 550 3.25 -20.38 6.50
C LEU A 550 4.23 -20.52 5.32
N ALA A 551 4.08 -19.71 4.26
CA ALA A 551 5.01 -19.72 3.14
C ALA A 551 6.43 -19.25 3.56
N GLU A 552 6.53 -18.26 4.44
CA GLU A 552 7.82 -17.82 4.98
C GLU A 552 8.51 -18.94 5.79
N ALA A 553 7.76 -19.62 6.67
CA ALA A 553 8.28 -20.69 7.52
C ALA A 553 8.69 -21.95 6.75
N THR A 554 7.95 -22.31 5.69
CA THR A 554 8.13 -23.59 4.96
C THR A 554 8.86 -23.47 3.63
N LEU A 555 8.89 -22.28 3.01
CA LEU A 555 9.54 -22.04 1.71
C LEU A 555 10.60 -20.93 1.76
N GLY A 556 10.72 -20.21 2.87
CA GLY A 556 11.68 -19.14 3.08
C GLY A 556 11.37 -17.83 2.34
N ASP A 557 10.21 -17.72 1.68
CA ASP A 557 9.78 -16.52 0.96
C ASP A 557 8.24 -16.46 0.92
N SER A 558 7.67 -15.35 1.36
CA SER A 558 6.22 -15.14 1.40
C SER A 558 5.59 -14.95 0.00
N ILE A 559 6.39 -14.80 -1.07
CA ILE A 559 5.89 -14.69 -2.44
C ILE A 559 5.04 -15.90 -2.89
N TYR A 560 5.19 -17.04 -2.24
CA TYR A 560 4.43 -18.26 -2.52
C TYR A 560 3.08 -18.33 -1.80
N SER A 561 2.72 -17.33 -0.97
CA SER A 561 1.48 -17.35 -0.17
C SER A 561 0.21 -17.57 -0.99
N ASN A 562 0.08 -16.89 -2.13
CA ASN A 562 -1.08 -17.04 -3.03
C ASN A 562 -1.17 -18.45 -3.65
N MET A 563 -0.04 -19.13 -3.84
CA MET A 563 -0.03 -20.51 -4.32
C MET A 563 -0.40 -21.50 -3.22
N VAL A 564 0.05 -21.27 -1.98
CA VAL A 564 -0.44 -21.98 -0.79
C VAL A 564 -1.96 -21.81 -0.64
N LEU A 565 -2.45 -20.58 -0.82
CA LEU A 565 -3.88 -20.29 -0.76
C LEU A 565 -4.68 -21.02 -1.85
N LEU A 566 -4.16 -21.08 -3.09
CA LEU A 566 -4.77 -21.85 -4.18
C LEU A 566 -4.85 -23.35 -3.84
N GLY A 567 -3.78 -23.91 -3.27
CA GLY A 567 -3.73 -25.30 -2.81
C GLY A 567 -4.77 -25.60 -1.74
N ALA A 568 -4.89 -24.72 -0.74
CA ALA A 568 -5.90 -24.84 0.32
C ALA A 568 -7.33 -24.75 -0.25
N SER A 569 -7.58 -23.78 -1.14
CA SER A 569 -8.89 -23.61 -1.80
C SER A 569 -9.30 -24.84 -2.60
N TRP A 570 -8.35 -25.48 -3.29
CA TRP A 570 -8.59 -26.73 -3.99
C TRP A 570 -8.92 -27.86 -3.02
N GLN A 571 -8.15 -28.01 -1.93
CA GLN A 571 -8.34 -29.07 -0.94
C GLN A 571 -9.66 -28.95 -0.15
N PHE A 572 -10.17 -27.72 0.06
CA PHE A 572 -11.53 -27.52 0.60
C PHE A 572 -12.65 -27.82 -0.41
N GLY A 573 -12.33 -28.30 -1.62
CA GLY A 573 -13.32 -28.66 -2.63
C GLY A 573 -14.04 -27.45 -3.23
N GLN A 574 -13.39 -26.28 -3.26
CA GLN A 574 -14.02 -25.05 -3.76
C GLN A 574 -13.85 -24.85 -5.27
N LEU A 575 -12.97 -25.61 -5.94
CA LEU A 575 -12.66 -25.41 -7.35
C LEU A 575 -13.07 -26.60 -8.23
N PRO A 576 -13.79 -26.39 -9.35
CA PRO A 576 -14.26 -27.47 -10.25
C PRO A 576 -13.17 -27.94 -11.23
N LEU A 577 -11.91 -27.99 -10.78
CA LEU A 577 -10.75 -28.28 -11.62
C LEU A 577 -9.95 -29.47 -11.09
N GLY A 578 -9.48 -30.33 -11.99
CA GLY A 578 -8.63 -31.46 -11.65
C GLY A 578 -7.26 -31.02 -11.14
N ARG A 579 -6.72 -31.74 -10.14
CA ARG A 579 -5.36 -31.50 -9.62
C ARG A 579 -4.31 -31.54 -10.73
N ALA A 580 -4.41 -32.53 -11.63
CA ALA A 580 -3.46 -32.70 -12.72
C ALA A 580 -3.41 -31.48 -13.65
N ALA A 581 -4.57 -30.88 -13.97
CA ALA A 581 -4.64 -29.69 -14.80
C ALA A 581 -4.06 -28.46 -14.10
N ILE A 582 -4.29 -28.30 -12.78
CA ILE A 582 -3.67 -27.20 -12.01
C ILE A 582 -2.15 -27.35 -11.97
N LEU A 583 -1.63 -28.54 -11.65
CA LEU A 583 -0.19 -28.79 -11.64
C LEU A 583 0.43 -28.57 -13.03
N ARG A 584 -0.25 -29.03 -14.09
CA ARG A 584 0.21 -28.82 -15.46
C ARG A 584 0.19 -27.33 -15.86
N ALA A 585 -0.80 -26.56 -15.41
CA ALA A 585 -0.82 -25.11 -15.61
C ALA A 585 0.36 -24.42 -14.91
N ILE A 586 0.75 -24.87 -13.71
CA ILE A 586 1.94 -24.38 -13.00
C ILE A 586 3.21 -24.69 -13.79
N GLU A 587 3.34 -25.90 -14.34
CA GLU A 587 4.47 -26.27 -15.19
C GLU A 587 4.56 -25.41 -16.46
N LEU A 588 3.42 -25.19 -17.14
CA LEU A 588 3.35 -24.37 -18.35
C LEU A 588 3.66 -22.89 -18.08
N ASN A 589 3.37 -22.40 -16.87
CA ASN A 589 3.76 -21.05 -16.46
C ASN A 589 5.30 -20.88 -16.40
N GLY A 590 6.04 -21.97 -16.12
CA GLY A 590 7.50 -22.05 -16.21
C GLY A 590 8.29 -21.31 -15.12
N ALA A 591 7.64 -20.53 -14.26
CA ALA A 591 8.31 -19.78 -13.19
C ALA A 591 8.43 -20.61 -11.91
N ARG A 592 9.67 -20.95 -11.49
CA ARG A 592 9.96 -21.64 -10.21
C ARG A 592 9.01 -22.81 -9.96
N VAL A 593 8.91 -23.69 -10.96
CA VAL A 593 7.86 -24.73 -11.05
C VAL A 593 7.86 -25.60 -9.79
N ASN A 594 9.02 -26.13 -9.38
CA ASN A 594 9.13 -27.03 -8.23
C ASN A 594 8.66 -26.36 -6.93
N GLU A 595 9.04 -25.11 -6.69
CA GLU A 595 8.64 -24.36 -5.49
C GLU A 595 7.14 -24.01 -5.51
N ASN A 596 6.58 -23.66 -6.67
CA ASN A 596 5.15 -23.39 -6.80
C ASN A 596 4.31 -24.67 -6.64
N VAL A 597 4.74 -25.80 -7.20
CA VAL A 597 4.10 -27.10 -6.96
C VAL A 597 4.16 -27.45 -5.47
N ARG A 598 5.33 -27.27 -4.84
CA ARG A 598 5.48 -27.50 -3.39
C ARG A 598 4.56 -26.58 -2.57
N ALA A 599 4.47 -25.30 -2.92
CA ALA A 599 3.57 -24.34 -2.27
C ALA A 599 2.10 -24.76 -2.38
N PHE A 600 1.67 -25.20 -3.56
CA PHE A 600 0.32 -25.73 -3.77
C PHE A 600 0.05 -26.94 -2.86
N GLU A 601 1.00 -27.88 -2.76
CA GLU A 601 0.87 -29.04 -1.88
C GLU A 601 0.87 -28.67 -0.39
N ILE A 602 1.66 -27.68 0.04
CA ILE A 602 1.62 -27.16 1.42
C ILE A 602 0.24 -26.56 1.74
N GLY A 603 -0.35 -25.86 0.77
CA GLY A 603 -1.72 -25.37 0.86
C GLY A 603 -2.73 -26.47 1.13
N ARG A 604 -2.63 -27.57 0.38
CA ARG A 604 -3.47 -28.75 0.58
C ARG A 604 -3.28 -29.33 1.98
N TRP A 605 -2.04 -29.50 2.42
CA TRP A 605 -1.74 -30.00 3.76
C TRP A 605 -2.34 -29.11 4.86
N ALA A 606 -2.22 -27.79 4.70
CA ALA A 606 -2.72 -26.82 5.67
C ALA A 606 -4.24 -26.85 5.83
N ALA A 607 -4.98 -27.15 4.75
CA ALA A 607 -6.44 -27.29 4.80
C ALA A 607 -6.89 -28.47 5.68
N GLU A 608 -6.12 -29.57 5.73
CA GLU A 608 -6.42 -30.72 6.61
C GLU A 608 -5.77 -30.61 8.00
N ASN A 609 -4.76 -29.76 8.16
CA ASN A 609 -3.95 -29.65 9.38
C ASN A 609 -3.90 -28.21 9.92
N ALA A 610 -5.03 -27.50 9.96
CA ALA A 610 -5.11 -26.08 10.31
C ALA A 610 -4.37 -25.72 11.61
N ASP A 611 -4.52 -26.51 12.68
CA ASP A 611 -3.83 -26.27 13.97
C ASP A 611 -2.31 -26.40 13.89
N LYS A 612 -1.80 -27.32 13.05
CA LYS A 612 -0.35 -27.47 12.85
C LYS A 612 0.18 -26.35 11.96
N ALA A 613 -0.56 -25.98 10.92
CA ALA A 613 -0.24 -24.86 10.05
C ALA A 613 -0.17 -23.55 10.84
N MET A 614 -1.13 -23.30 11.75
CA MET A 614 -1.13 -22.14 12.64
C MET A 614 0.10 -22.12 13.56
N ARG A 615 0.45 -23.25 14.18
CA ARG A 615 1.65 -23.32 15.04
C ARG A 615 2.95 -23.10 14.28
N LEU A 616 3.08 -23.62 13.05
CA LEU A 616 4.23 -23.37 12.19
C LEU A 616 4.30 -21.91 11.73
N ALA A 617 3.15 -21.29 11.45
CA ALA A 617 3.09 -19.86 11.14
C ALA A 617 3.50 -18.98 12.35
N MET A 618 3.29 -19.46 13.58
CA MET A 618 3.58 -18.73 14.82
C MET A 618 4.98 -18.99 15.42
N SER A 619 5.74 -19.98 14.93
CA SER A 619 6.92 -20.51 15.64
C SER A 619 8.09 -19.52 15.82
N ASP A 620 8.04 -18.35 15.20
CA ASP A 620 9.06 -17.29 15.29
C ASP A 620 8.61 -16.04 16.07
N VAL A 621 7.38 -15.99 16.60
CA VAL A 621 6.96 -14.86 17.43
C VAL A 621 7.54 -15.07 18.84
N THR A 622 8.54 -14.25 19.21
CA THR A 622 8.99 -14.14 20.61
C THR A 622 7.76 -14.05 21.49
N ARG A 623 7.50 -15.07 22.33
CA ARG A 623 6.33 -15.09 23.21
C ARG A 623 6.28 -13.78 23.97
N LEU A 624 5.30 -12.94 23.63
CA LEU A 624 5.09 -11.69 24.33
C LEU A 624 4.58 -12.03 25.74
N PRO A 625 5.05 -11.35 26.78
CA PRO A 625 4.47 -11.42 28.12
C PRO A 625 2.93 -11.32 28.08
N GLU A 626 2.26 -12.35 28.56
CA GLU A 626 0.79 -12.42 28.52
C GLU A 626 0.19 -11.81 29.78
N THR A 627 0.88 -11.96 30.91
CA THR A 627 0.41 -11.49 32.21
C THR A 627 1.01 -10.13 32.60
N LEU A 628 0.26 -9.35 33.38
CA LEU A 628 0.74 -8.08 33.91
C LEU A 628 2.03 -8.24 34.75
N ALA A 629 2.12 -9.31 35.54
CA ALA A 629 3.30 -9.62 36.34
C ALA A 629 4.55 -9.83 35.47
N GLU A 630 4.42 -10.57 34.37
CA GLU A 630 5.52 -10.77 33.42
C GLU A 630 5.92 -9.44 32.74
N LYS A 631 4.95 -8.63 32.31
CA LYS A 631 5.18 -7.30 31.71
C LYS A 631 5.96 -6.38 32.66
N VAL A 632 5.63 -6.41 33.96
CA VAL A 632 6.32 -5.63 35.00
C VAL A 632 7.72 -6.18 35.24
N ASP A 633 7.90 -7.49 35.32
CA ASP A 633 9.20 -8.11 35.56
C ASP A 633 10.19 -7.88 34.42
N VAL A 634 9.75 -8.01 33.16
CA VAL A 634 10.58 -7.74 31.98
C VAL A 634 11.07 -6.28 32.00
N ARG A 635 10.19 -5.32 32.29
CA ARG A 635 10.54 -3.90 32.40
C ARG A 635 11.50 -3.62 33.56
N ALA A 636 11.29 -4.26 34.71
CA ALA A 636 12.17 -4.12 35.86
C ALA A 636 13.57 -4.70 35.59
N ARG A 637 13.67 -5.86 34.93
CA ARG A 637 14.95 -6.43 34.46
C ARG A 637 15.66 -5.51 33.48
N HIS A 638 14.91 -4.91 32.55
CA HIS A 638 15.45 -3.90 31.64
C HIS A 638 16.03 -2.70 32.39
N LEU A 639 15.31 -2.14 33.36
CA LEU A 639 15.78 -1.00 34.17
C LEU A 639 17.02 -1.33 35.01
N ALA A 640 17.12 -2.56 35.51
CA ALA A 640 18.30 -3.04 36.21
C ALA A 640 19.54 -3.11 35.29
N ALA A 641 19.37 -3.61 34.06
CA ALA A 641 20.42 -3.60 33.04
C ALA A 641 20.78 -2.18 32.60
N TYR A 642 19.78 -1.33 32.38
CA TYR A 642 19.90 0.08 31.97
C TYR A 642 20.71 0.90 32.97
N GLN A 643 20.39 0.83 34.27
CA GLN A 643 21.07 1.59 35.31
C GLN A 643 21.48 0.70 36.49
N SER A 644 20.53 0.32 37.36
CA SER A 644 20.80 -0.37 38.62
C SER A 644 19.54 -1.05 39.18
N GLN A 645 19.72 -1.98 40.13
CA GLN A 645 18.62 -2.59 40.87
C GLN A 645 17.78 -1.57 41.65
N GLY A 646 18.38 -0.46 42.09
CA GLY A 646 17.66 0.63 42.75
C GLY A 646 16.63 1.31 41.83
N LEU A 647 16.94 1.47 40.54
CA LEU A 647 16.00 2.01 39.56
C LEU A 647 14.84 1.03 39.30
N ALA A 648 15.14 -0.27 39.21
CA ALA A 648 14.12 -1.30 39.07
C ALA A 648 13.18 -1.36 40.30
N LYS A 649 13.72 -1.14 41.50
CA LYS A 649 12.93 -1.03 42.73
C LYS A 649 12.01 0.20 42.69
N ARG A 650 12.55 1.40 42.41
CA ARG A 650 11.76 2.64 42.26
C ARG A 650 10.59 2.47 41.29
N TYR A 651 10.83 1.80 40.17
CA TYR A 651 9.80 1.45 39.20
C TYR A 651 8.71 0.55 39.79
N ARG A 652 9.09 -0.57 40.42
CA ARG A 652 8.13 -1.49 41.05
C ARG A 652 7.32 -0.82 42.15
N ASP A 653 7.96 0.03 42.96
CA ASP A 653 7.33 0.74 44.07
C ASP A 653 6.21 1.69 43.59
N LEU A 654 6.35 2.35 42.42
CA LEU A 654 5.28 3.19 41.86
C LEU A 654 4.19 2.36 41.17
N VAL A 655 4.56 1.33 40.40
CA VAL A 655 3.60 0.45 39.71
C VAL A 655 2.73 -0.30 40.73
N GLY A 656 3.29 -0.69 41.87
CA GLY A 656 2.59 -1.39 42.94
C GLY A 656 1.59 -0.53 43.73
N GLN A 657 1.54 0.79 43.51
CA GLN A 657 0.57 1.67 44.20
C GLN A 657 -0.81 1.71 43.52
N ALA A 658 -0.92 1.22 42.28
CA ALA A 658 -2.21 1.14 41.59
C ALA A 658 -2.89 -0.21 41.86
N ASP A 659 -4.12 -0.16 42.38
CA ASP A 659 -4.95 -1.35 42.62
C ASP A 659 -5.71 -1.79 41.36
N ASP A 660 -6.06 -0.86 40.47
CA ASP A 660 -6.72 -1.18 39.20
C ASP A 660 -5.73 -1.78 38.19
N PRO A 661 -5.99 -2.98 37.64
CA PRO A 661 -5.04 -3.65 36.74
C PRO A 661 -4.75 -2.88 35.44
N ALA A 662 -5.72 -2.14 34.90
CA ALA A 662 -5.54 -1.39 33.66
C ALA A 662 -4.68 -0.14 33.91
N LEU A 663 -4.92 0.58 35.01
CA LEU A 663 -4.08 1.69 35.45
C LEU A 663 -2.68 1.21 35.83
N GLN A 664 -2.56 0.06 36.51
CA GLN A 664 -1.26 -0.54 36.83
C GLN A 664 -0.46 -0.88 35.56
N GLU A 665 -1.10 -1.44 34.53
CA GLU A 665 -0.46 -1.69 33.25
C GLU A 665 -0.04 -0.40 32.54
N ALA A 666 -0.91 0.63 32.56
CA ALA A 666 -0.61 1.94 32.00
C ALA A 666 0.61 2.58 32.67
N ILE A 667 0.67 2.57 34.02
CA ILE A 667 1.81 3.08 34.78
C ILE A 667 3.07 2.27 34.49
N ALA A 668 2.96 0.94 34.40
CA ALA A 668 4.08 0.07 34.04
C ALA A 668 4.68 0.46 32.68
N LYS A 669 3.85 0.76 31.68
CA LYS A 669 4.31 1.20 30.36
C LYS A 669 4.90 2.63 30.39
N GLY A 670 4.13 3.60 30.87
CA GLY A 670 4.49 5.02 30.86
C GLY A 670 5.69 5.34 31.72
N TYR A 671 5.75 4.77 32.93
CA TYR A 671 6.86 5.04 33.85
C TYR A 671 8.17 4.42 33.37
N HIS A 672 8.13 3.19 32.86
CA HIS A 672 9.30 2.58 32.23
C HIS A 672 9.82 3.43 31.07
N LYS A 673 8.92 3.94 30.23
CA LYS A 673 9.26 4.80 29.09
C LYS A 673 10.01 6.08 29.50
N VAL A 674 9.61 6.75 30.57
CA VAL A 674 10.33 7.96 31.06
C VAL A 674 11.63 7.61 31.80
N LEU A 675 11.71 6.47 32.48
CA LEU A 675 12.92 6.06 33.21
C LEU A 675 14.02 5.53 32.27
N ALA A 676 13.64 4.78 31.24
CA ALA A 676 14.55 4.11 30.30
C ALA A 676 14.71 4.91 28.99
N TYR A 677 14.89 6.22 29.09
CA TYR A 677 15.15 7.03 27.90
C TYR A 677 16.47 6.64 27.23
N LYS A 678 16.48 6.62 25.90
CA LYS A 678 17.63 6.17 25.11
C LYS A 678 18.68 7.27 24.99
N ASP A 679 19.57 7.33 25.96
CA ASP A 679 20.75 8.19 25.94
C ASP A 679 21.96 7.53 25.30
N GLU A 680 23.07 8.26 25.24
CA GLU A 680 24.29 7.82 24.57
C GLU A 680 24.83 6.50 25.15
N PHE A 681 24.69 6.30 26.46
CA PHE A 681 25.15 5.08 27.14
C PHE A 681 24.23 3.90 26.83
N GLU A 682 22.92 4.10 26.83
CA GLU A 682 21.96 3.03 26.52
C GLU A 682 21.98 2.67 25.05
N VAL A 683 22.02 3.66 24.15
CA VAL A 683 22.19 3.42 22.72
C VAL A 683 23.50 2.66 22.48
N ALA A 684 24.60 3.00 23.16
CA ALA A 684 25.85 2.23 23.05
C ALA A 684 25.70 0.78 23.55
N ARG A 685 24.99 0.54 24.66
CA ARG A 685 24.72 -0.82 25.14
C ARG A 685 23.97 -1.64 24.08
N LEU A 686 22.88 -1.09 23.54
CA LEU A 686 22.07 -1.74 22.50
C LEU A 686 22.81 -1.89 21.15
N LEU A 687 23.68 -0.94 20.82
CA LEU A 687 24.56 -1.04 19.64
C LEU A 687 25.57 -2.19 19.77
N SER A 688 26.03 -2.49 20.98
CA SER A 688 26.93 -3.60 21.26
C SER A 688 26.29 -4.97 20.98
N GLU A 689 24.96 -5.06 21.08
CA GLU A 689 24.17 -6.28 20.81
C GLU A 689 23.70 -6.37 19.34
N THR A 690 23.95 -5.33 18.53
CA THR A 690 23.41 -5.24 17.17
C THR A 690 23.97 -6.30 16.22
N ARG A 691 25.21 -6.75 16.44
CA ARG A 691 25.83 -7.80 15.61
C ARG A 691 25.08 -9.12 15.72
N ALA A 692 24.83 -9.59 16.95
CA ALA A 692 24.11 -10.85 17.17
C ALA A 692 22.72 -10.81 16.49
N LYS A 693 22.00 -9.70 16.63
CA LYS A 693 20.70 -9.50 15.96
C LYS A 693 20.80 -9.44 14.43
N ALA A 694 21.87 -8.87 13.89
CA ALA A 694 22.10 -8.87 12.45
C ALA A 694 22.40 -10.29 11.95
N GLU A 695 23.12 -11.12 12.72
CA GLU A 695 23.44 -12.52 12.42
C GLU A 695 22.20 -13.45 12.52
N GLU A 696 21.15 -13.05 13.21
CA GLU A 696 19.84 -13.72 13.15
C GLU A 696 19.15 -13.51 11.79
N VAL A 697 19.35 -12.36 11.15
CA VAL A 697 18.68 -11.97 9.90
C VAL A 697 19.53 -12.19 8.65
N PHE A 698 20.86 -12.19 8.78
CA PHE A 698 21.80 -12.29 7.66
C PHE A 698 22.81 -13.43 7.88
N ASP A 699 23.04 -14.22 6.83
CA ASP A 699 24.18 -15.13 6.74
C ASP A 699 25.40 -14.42 6.13
N GLY A 700 26.60 -14.91 6.43
CA GLY A 700 27.85 -14.44 5.83
C GLY A 700 28.73 -13.63 6.78
N ASN A 701 29.77 -12.98 6.23
CA ASN A 701 30.73 -12.20 7.01
C ASN A 701 30.27 -10.74 7.09
N LEU A 702 29.50 -10.42 8.14
CA LEU A 702 28.83 -9.13 8.27
C LEU A 702 29.79 -8.00 8.63
N LYS A 703 29.89 -7.01 7.74
CA LYS A 703 30.51 -5.71 8.01
C LYS A 703 29.41 -4.68 8.27
N LEU A 704 29.33 -4.24 9.52
CA LEU A 704 28.33 -3.28 9.98
C LEU A 704 28.84 -1.84 9.85
N THR A 705 27.97 -0.96 9.39
CA THR A 705 28.20 0.49 9.37
C THR A 705 27.03 1.17 10.07
N PHE A 706 27.33 1.90 11.14
CA PHE A 706 26.36 2.58 11.99
C PHE A 706 26.12 3.99 11.50
N HIS A 707 24.87 4.44 11.52
CA HIS A 707 24.48 5.76 11.03
C HIS A 707 24.00 6.63 12.18
N LEU A 708 24.85 7.54 12.66
CA LEU A 708 24.61 8.31 13.88
C LEU A 708 24.82 9.81 13.64
N ALA A 709 24.16 10.65 14.43
CA ALA A 709 24.39 12.09 14.48
C ALA A 709 24.82 12.50 15.91
N PRO A 710 26.11 12.28 16.30
CA PRO A 710 26.55 12.57 17.65
C PRO A 710 26.43 14.07 17.98
N PRO A 711 25.87 14.46 19.14
CA PRO A 711 25.65 15.87 19.49
C PRO A 711 26.92 16.74 19.51
N VAL A 712 28.08 16.13 19.74
CA VAL A 712 29.38 16.82 19.82
C VAL A 712 29.96 17.20 18.45
N LEU A 713 29.41 16.66 17.35
CA LEU A 713 29.90 16.92 16.00
C LEU A 713 29.00 17.96 15.32
N SER A 714 29.61 19.07 14.90
CA SER A 714 28.90 20.13 14.18
C SER A 714 28.51 19.72 12.74
N GLY A 715 27.54 20.44 12.18
CA GLY A 715 27.11 20.31 10.79
C GLY A 715 25.63 19.99 10.65
N ARG A 716 25.00 20.58 9.62
CA ARG A 716 23.62 20.34 9.23
C ARG A 716 23.55 19.65 7.86
N ASP A 717 22.49 18.91 7.62
CA ASP A 717 22.14 18.40 6.29
C ASP A 717 21.28 19.41 5.51
N ALA A 718 20.89 19.05 4.29
CA ALA A 718 20.07 19.90 3.41
C ALA A 718 18.68 20.23 3.98
N SER A 719 18.19 19.43 4.93
CA SER A 719 16.93 19.68 5.64
C SER A 719 17.10 20.52 6.91
N GLY A 720 18.33 20.99 7.18
CA GLY A 720 18.68 21.74 8.39
C GLY A 720 18.84 20.90 9.66
N ARG A 721 18.67 19.56 9.58
CA ARG A 721 18.84 18.63 10.71
C ARG A 721 20.32 18.35 10.95
N ALA A 722 20.67 17.86 12.15
CA ALA A 722 22.04 17.50 12.47
C ALA A 722 22.55 16.40 11.50
N ARG A 723 23.75 16.60 10.95
CA ARG A 723 24.26 15.74 9.87
C ARG A 723 24.55 14.32 10.38
N LYS A 724 23.83 13.33 9.83
CA LYS A 724 24.11 11.92 10.08
C LYS A 724 25.41 11.49 9.40
N ARG A 725 26.24 10.72 10.12
CA ARG A 725 27.56 10.25 9.69
C ARG A 725 27.63 8.73 9.79
N ALA A 726 28.40 8.12 8.89
CA ALA A 726 28.66 6.69 8.86
C ALA A 726 29.89 6.35 9.71
N PHE A 727 29.74 5.40 10.62
CA PHE A 727 30.80 4.86 11.47
C PHE A 727 31.01 3.38 11.13
N GLY A 728 32.21 3.01 10.69
CA GLY A 728 32.52 1.64 10.29
C GLY A 728 32.69 0.68 11.48
N ALA A 729 33.12 -0.56 11.17
CA ALA A 729 33.23 -1.67 12.14
C ALA A 729 34.12 -1.37 13.37
N PHE A 730 35.07 -0.43 13.28
CA PHE A 730 35.87 -0.01 14.44
C PHE A 730 35.00 0.50 15.60
N ALA A 731 33.85 1.11 15.27
CA ALA A 731 32.93 1.66 16.26
C ALA A 731 32.33 0.58 17.18
N GLU A 732 32.24 -0.68 16.71
CA GLU A 732 31.80 -1.83 17.53
C GLU A 732 32.66 -2.03 18.79
N ARG A 733 33.94 -1.64 18.74
CA ARG A 733 34.86 -1.74 19.89
C ARG A 733 34.63 -0.62 20.92
N VAL A 734 34.04 0.49 20.49
CA VAL A 734 33.81 1.68 21.34
C VAL A 734 32.52 1.54 22.14
N TRP A 735 31.49 0.91 21.57
CA TRP A 735 30.17 0.81 22.20
C TRP A 735 30.17 0.15 23.59
N PRO A 736 30.88 -0.98 23.82
CA PRO A 736 30.93 -1.60 25.14
C PRO A 736 31.65 -0.71 26.18
N LEU A 737 32.64 0.07 25.75
CA LEU A 737 33.36 1.01 26.61
C LEU A 737 32.43 2.14 27.06
N LEU A 738 31.71 2.75 26.11
CA LEU A 738 30.74 3.81 26.41
C LEU A 738 29.59 3.27 27.28
N ALA A 739 29.07 2.07 27.00
CA ALA A 739 28.01 1.45 27.79
C ALA A 739 28.39 1.24 29.27
N ARG A 740 29.67 0.91 29.55
CA ARG A 740 30.18 0.75 30.94
C ARG A 740 30.22 2.07 31.71
N LEU A 741 30.22 3.21 31.03
CA LEU A 741 30.19 4.54 31.64
C LEU A 741 28.79 5.00 32.06
N LYS A 742 27.78 4.11 32.03
CA LYS A 742 26.40 4.40 32.48
C LYS A 742 26.29 4.99 33.89
N TRP A 743 27.27 4.77 34.76
CA TRP A 743 27.32 5.38 36.09
C TRP A 743 27.41 6.92 36.03
N LEU A 744 27.91 7.49 34.94
CA LEU A 744 27.96 8.95 34.73
C LEU A 744 26.57 9.58 34.51
N ARG A 745 25.57 8.82 34.04
CA ARG A 745 24.26 9.32 33.56
C ARG A 745 23.61 10.38 34.47
N SER A 746 23.61 10.13 35.77
CA SER A 746 23.00 10.98 36.81
C SER A 746 24.00 11.88 37.53
N THR A 747 25.22 12.02 37.02
CA THR A 747 26.29 12.81 37.63
C THR A 747 26.52 14.12 36.86
N PRO A 748 27.05 15.18 37.50
CA PRO A 748 27.46 16.39 36.79
C PRO A 748 28.62 16.15 35.80
N PHE A 749 29.32 15.01 35.91
CA PHE A 749 30.42 14.63 35.01
C PHE A 749 29.95 14.07 33.66
N ASN A 750 28.64 13.98 33.40
CA ASN A 750 28.11 13.58 32.10
C ASN A 750 28.11 14.75 31.11
N PRO A 751 29.02 14.80 30.12
CA PRO A 751 29.07 15.91 29.16
C PRO A 751 27.81 16.00 28.29
N PHE A 752 27.16 14.87 28.01
CA PHE A 752 25.93 14.82 27.21
C PHE A 752 24.70 15.32 27.98
N GLY A 753 24.78 15.27 29.32
CA GLY A 753 23.70 15.59 30.24
C GLY A 753 23.24 17.05 30.22
N TYR A 754 24.05 17.95 29.64
CA TYR A 754 23.75 19.38 29.53
C TYR A 754 22.94 19.76 28.28
N SER A 755 22.73 18.84 27.34
CA SER A 755 21.91 19.09 26.16
C SER A 755 20.43 19.34 26.52
N ALA A 756 19.72 20.09 25.67
CA ALA A 756 18.31 20.39 25.87
C ALA A 756 17.45 19.12 25.96
N GLU A 757 17.72 18.13 25.10
CA GLU A 757 17.03 16.83 25.09
C GLU A 757 17.20 16.07 26.42
N ARG A 758 18.43 15.95 26.95
CA ARG A 758 18.64 15.26 28.24
C ARG A 758 18.02 16.00 29.43
N ARG A 759 18.02 17.34 29.41
CA ARG A 759 17.34 18.15 30.44
C ARG A 759 15.82 17.93 30.41
N MET A 760 15.25 17.91 29.22
CA MET A 760 13.83 17.62 29.00
C MET A 760 13.46 16.22 29.54
N GLU A 761 14.21 15.18 29.19
CA GLU A 761 13.95 13.80 29.65
C GLU A 761 13.98 13.67 31.18
N ARG A 762 14.95 14.32 31.85
CA ARG A 762 15.00 14.32 33.33
C ARG A 762 13.81 15.05 33.94
N LYS A 763 13.35 16.14 33.31
CA LYS A 763 12.17 16.88 33.74
C LYS A 763 10.90 16.02 33.57
N LEU A 764 10.80 15.25 32.48
CA LEU A 764 9.66 14.35 32.24
C LEU A 764 9.51 13.29 33.33
N ILE A 765 10.61 12.79 33.92
CA ILE A 765 10.53 11.84 35.05
C ILE A 765 9.86 12.50 36.26
N GLN A 766 10.31 13.69 36.64
CA GLN A 766 9.74 14.42 37.79
C GLN A 766 8.29 14.82 37.54
N GLN A 767 7.98 15.24 36.32
CA GLN A 767 6.62 15.58 35.90
C GLN A 767 5.69 14.37 35.99
N TYR A 768 6.13 13.22 35.46
CA TYR A 768 5.35 11.99 35.50
C TYR A 768 5.07 11.53 36.93
N GLU A 769 6.08 11.58 37.82
CA GLU A 769 5.90 11.21 39.23
C GLU A 769 4.94 12.14 39.96
N HIS A 770 5.00 13.44 39.67
CA HIS A 770 4.05 14.41 40.21
C HIS A 770 2.62 14.12 39.74
N ASP A 771 2.43 13.90 38.45
CA ASP A 771 1.10 13.60 37.88
C ASP A 771 0.54 12.29 38.45
N MET A 772 1.36 11.24 38.56
CA MET A 772 0.92 9.97 39.13
C MET A 772 0.65 10.07 40.63
N SER A 773 1.35 10.93 41.37
CA SER A 773 1.01 11.19 42.78
C SER A 773 -0.37 11.83 42.95
N GLU A 774 -0.78 12.69 41.99
CA GLU A 774 -2.13 13.27 41.96
C GLU A 774 -3.17 12.23 41.54
N VAL A 775 -2.90 11.45 40.51
CA VAL A 775 -3.80 10.40 40.01
C VAL A 775 -4.03 9.30 41.05
N LEU A 776 -2.98 8.83 41.71
CA LEU A 776 -3.06 7.75 42.70
C LEU A 776 -3.74 8.18 44.01
N ALA A 777 -3.87 9.49 44.27
CA ALA A 777 -4.60 10.00 45.42
C ALA A 777 -6.12 9.82 45.30
N ASP A 778 -6.65 9.85 44.07
CA ASP A 778 -8.08 9.65 43.78
C ASP A 778 -8.30 9.08 42.35
N PRO A 779 -7.89 7.82 42.08
CA PRO A 779 -7.95 7.25 40.74
C PRO A 779 -9.38 7.09 40.21
N GLY A 780 -10.36 7.01 41.12
CA GLY A 780 -11.79 6.88 40.80
C GLY A 780 -12.43 8.15 40.25
N ARG A 781 -11.76 9.31 40.36
CA ARG A 781 -12.24 10.59 39.84
C ARG A 781 -12.54 10.57 38.35
N ASN A 782 -11.67 9.92 37.57
CA ASN A 782 -11.85 9.64 36.15
C ASN A 782 -10.80 8.61 35.70
N ILE A 783 -11.15 7.33 35.74
CA ILE A 783 -10.21 6.23 35.47
C ILE A 783 -9.68 6.24 34.02
N ASP A 784 -10.51 6.61 33.05
CA ASP A 784 -10.12 6.68 31.64
C ASP A 784 -9.07 7.77 31.40
N ALA A 785 -9.27 8.95 32.01
CA ALA A 785 -8.29 10.03 31.95
C ALA A 785 -7.00 9.68 32.70
N ALA A 786 -7.10 8.97 33.84
CA ALA A 786 -5.94 8.49 34.59
C ALA A 786 -5.08 7.51 33.77
N ILE A 787 -5.71 6.53 33.13
CA ILE A 787 -5.04 5.56 32.24
C ILE A 787 -4.38 6.29 31.07
N ALA A 788 -5.13 7.16 30.38
CA ALA A 788 -4.60 7.91 29.23
C ALA A 788 -3.44 8.83 29.62
N LEU A 789 -3.50 9.45 30.81
CA LEU A 789 -2.43 10.29 31.34
C LEU A 789 -1.18 9.46 31.67
N ALA A 790 -1.35 8.29 32.30
CA ALA A 790 -0.26 7.36 32.57
C ALA A 790 0.40 6.83 31.29
N GLU A 791 -0.37 6.62 30.20
CA GLU A 791 0.18 6.19 28.91
C GLU A 791 0.78 7.34 28.07
N SER A 792 0.52 8.61 28.41
CA SER A 792 0.98 9.76 27.61
C SER A 792 2.47 9.81 27.28
N PRO A 793 3.43 9.32 28.11
CA PRO A 793 4.84 9.29 27.71
C PRO A 793 5.15 8.40 26.50
N LEU A 794 4.26 7.44 26.18
CA LEU A 794 4.42 6.55 25.04
C LEU A 794 4.37 7.32 23.70
N ASP A 795 3.75 8.51 23.68
CA ASP A 795 3.71 9.39 22.51
C ASP A 795 5.06 10.06 22.23
N VAL A 796 5.92 10.20 23.24
CA VAL A 796 7.25 10.84 23.13
C VAL A 796 8.25 9.86 22.47
N ARG A 797 8.14 9.71 21.16
CA ARG A 797 8.95 8.79 20.34
C ARG A 797 9.96 9.53 19.47
N GLY A 798 11.06 8.85 19.16
CA GLY A 798 12.07 9.33 18.22
C GLY A 798 13.32 9.87 18.91
N PHE A 799 14.13 10.60 18.16
CA PHE A 799 15.41 11.15 18.60
C PHE A 799 15.58 12.58 18.09
N GLY A 800 16.29 13.42 18.83
CA GLY A 800 16.61 14.79 18.42
C GLY A 800 15.37 15.58 18.02
N PRO A 801 15.33 16.24 16.83
CA PRO A 801 14.20 17.06 16.41
C PRO A 801 12.85 16.31 16.37
N VAL A 802 12.87 15.02 16.03
CA VAL A 802 11.64 14.20 15.98
C VAL A 802 11.08 13.99 17.38
N LYS A 803 11.95 13.76 18.37
CA LYS A 803 11.55 13.59 19.76
C LYS A 803 11.03 14.89 20.35
N GLU A 804 11.70 16.00 20.05
CA GLU A 804 11.31 17.33 20.51
C GLU A 804 9.90 17.71 20.02
N ALA A 805 9.63 17.53 18.73
CA ALA A 805 8.29 17.77 18.17
C ALA A 805 7.22 16.89 18.81
N ASN A 806 7.51 15.60 19.02
CA ASN A 806 6.57 14.69 19.68
C ASN A 806 6.39 15.00 21.17
N ALA A 807 7.43 15.47 21.86
CA ALA A 807 7.35 15.88 23.26
C ALA A 807 6.46 17.13 23.43
N GLN A 808 6.52 18.08 22.50
CA GLN A 808 5.65 19.27 22.50
C GLN A 808 4.18 18.86 22.33
N LYS A 809 3.87 18.05 21.33
CA LYS A 809 2.51 17.51 21.12
C LYS A 809 2.00 16.72 22.32
N ALA A 810 2.84 15.87 22.91
CA ALA A 810 2.48 15.10 24.09
C ALA A 810 2.25 15.98 25.32
N ALA A 811 3.00 17.08 25.48
CA ALA A 811 2.80 18.04 26.57
C ALA A 811 1.44 18.74 26.48
N GLU A 812 1.01 19.13 25.28
CA GLU A 812 -0.33 19.70 25.05
C GLU A 812 -1.43 18.70 25.39
N ARG A 813 -1.30 17.44 24.92
CA ARG A 813 -2.24 16.36 25.24
C ARG A 813 -2.30 16.07 26.74
N ARG A 814 -1.15 16.06 27.41
CA ARG A 814 -1.04 15.84 28.86
C ARG A 814 -1.79 16.91 29.66
N GLU A 815 -1.63 18.19 29.32
CA GLU A 815 -2.34 19.29 30.00
C GLU A 815 -3.87 19.16 29.84
N THR A 816 -4.33 18.75 28.66
CA THR A 816 -5.75 18.46 28.43
C THR A 816 -6.24 17.30 29.30
N LEU A 817 -5.51 16.18 29.32
CA LEU A 817 -5.86 14.99 30.12
C LEU A 817 -5.88 15.28 31.63
N LEU A 818 -4.92 16.07 32.13
CA LEU A 818 -4.89 16.51 33.53
C LEU A 818 -6.11 17.35 33.90
N ARG A 819 -6.52 18.28 33.03
CA ARG A 819 -7.75 19.06 33.25
C ARG A 819 -8.98 18.14 33.26
N THR A 820 -9.10 17.23 32.29
CA THR A 820 -10.20 16.27 32.23
C THR A 820 -10.27 15.39 33.48
N PHE A 821 -9.13 14.95 34.00
CA PHE A 821 -9.06 14.21 35.26
C PHE A 821 -9.55 15.06 36.44
N ARG A 822 -9.06 16.30 36.55
CA ARG A 822 -9.47 17.25 37.61
C ARG A 822 -10.94 17.65 37.52
N ASP A 823 -11.49 17.83 36.33
CA ASP A 823 -12.87 18.27 36.20
C ASP A 823 -13.88 17.14 36.47
N GLY A 824 -13.43 15.87 36.52
CA GLY A 824 -14.29 14.70 36.76
C GLY A 824 -15.29 14.44 35.62
N VAL A 825 -15.13 15.12 34.49
CA VAL A 825 -15.98 14.96 33.30
C VAL A 825 -15.39 13.84 32.45
N ALA A 826 -16.19 12.84 32.10
CA ALA A 826 -15.78 11.77 31.20
C ALA A 826 -15.20 12.38 29.91
N ALA A 827 -14.00 11.94 29.52
CA ALA A 827 -13.37 12.42 28.31
C ALA A 827 -14.29 12.10 27.13
N ALA A 828 -14.83 13.12 26.45
CA ALA A 828 -15.39 12.91 25.13
C ALA A 828 -14.23 12.39 24.26
N ALA A 829 -14.39 11.18 23.71
CA ALA A 829 -13.41 10.58 22.83
C ALA A 829 -13.16 11.51 21.64
N SER A 830 -12.12 12.35 21.75
CA SER A 830 -11.56 13.09 20.63
C SER A 830 -10.87 12.08 19.73
N THR A 831 -11.62 11.48 18.82
CA THR A 831 -11.09 10.93 17.58
C THR A 831 -10.36 12.06 16.86
N ALA A 832 -9.05 12.13 17.02
CA ALA A 832 -8.19 12.87 16.10
C ALA A 832 -8.23 12.13 14.77
N ALA A 833 -9.19 12.49 13.93
CA ALA A 833 -9.19 12.22 12.51
C ALA A 833 -8.97 13.57 11.81
N GLU A 834 -7.70 13.87 11.55
CA GLU A 834 -7.25 14.67 10.41
C GLU A 834 -6.19 13.88 9.66
#